data_AF-A0A3R7MTD0-F1
#
_entry.id   AF-A0A3R7MTD0-F1
#
_cell.length_a   1.000
_cell.length_b   1.000
_cell.length_c   1.000
_cell.angle_alpha   90.00
_cell.angle_beta   90.00
_cell.angle_gamma   90.00
#
_symmetry.space_group_name_H-M   'P 1'
#
loop_
_entity.id
_entity.type
_entity.pdbx_description
1 polymer ?
#
loop_
_entity_poly.entity_id
_entity_poly.type
_entity_poly.pdbx_seq_one_letter_code
_entity_poly.pdbx_strand_id
1 'polypeptide(L)'
;MYKKALHSFFLKVHPDFFYHNRSQQLVNENSVARLNELLSWAKAFKGGTLRPPPATSITLTFYKKPDGDMDDDLPRDTQHGGAPPSSFVQRGFAAETTSSSSLIESTFELPDNFTPNDAHRGSVERSVNKFLRDLLRRAACIDSVTDSISTAEDATAERAEVKPLRRRPGPHRRKVEKPKSLLDEATESMSLQWSVTPAPTLDELMEADQILFARELSPLQSASALHTLRQHLGELRYPAWESMPLIISNEFNIGEISGTITIPWDFTPQQFLAFLTRNDAAVLRCRETATRFANAMEQLIAEISNELELDDVLISCSHKDAMVVLQLLHRNKELLRGYGLTNLTLEVGTRHAMRANGVVIVSSALTADELLPWLKKLQPKLALQKRLYKIAKQLLEATMWHLKEFRAIAEPGGIDAYNNDYTYAQRLEWAKELFRIGSSLAPWDWKDITFVLAPDVDVDWARGLIALPHNFNGDAFVRYVEDVQHEAKRRKREELLEESAMRRRDAEDKRQQEHDEALMLKEEETGEGGEAVSQDALREMYRRTTPHMEEYLASSSHRVDPLSVERPLVHAVTFNSDAEAEDQLKWEGFYADPYVDQVPTGDLDDVAHTFMLTNRWHREEAAKKMLETLRNTYGKKGRRFDYQKMGDVLEINNAKVQPKGFPTLTRGLRPTS
;
A
#
# COMPACT_ATOMS: atom_id res chain seq x y z
N MET A 1 -2.89 -33.86 -11.10
CA MET A 1 -2.27 -35.20 -11.04
C MET A 1 -0.78 -35.10 -10.73
N TYR A 2 -0.07 -34.19 -11.39
CA TYR A 2 1.36 -33.95 -11.25
C TYR A 2 1.72 -32.92 -10.16
N LYS A 3 0.74 -32.18 -9.62
CA LYS A 3 0.93 -31.18 -8.55
C LYS A 3 1.87 -31.61 -7.42
N LYS A 4 1.74 -32.83 -6.87
CA LYS A 4 2.62 -33.32 -5.78
C LYS A 4 4.05 -33.55 -6.26
N ALA A 5 4.23 -34.11 -7.46
CA ALA A 5 5.54 -34.36 -8.05
C ALA A 5 6.26 -33.05 -8.40
N LEU A 6 5.55 -32.09 -8.99
CA LEU A 6 6.07 -30.76 -9.31
C LEU A 6 6.42 -29.97 -8.04
N HIS A 7 5.57 -30.01 -7.02
CA HIS A 7 5.85 -29.39 -5.73
C HIS A 7 7.13 -29.97 -5.09
N SER A 8 7.27 -31.30 -5.06
CA SER A 8 8.48 -31.95 -4.54
C SER A 8 9.72 -31.63 -5.37
N PHE A 9 9.59 -31.55 -6.70
CA PHE A 9 10.68 -31.16 -7.58
C PHE A 9 11.17 -29.74 -7.28
N PHE A 10 10.27 -28.75 -7.30
CA PHE A 10 10.66 -27.36 -7.02
C PHE A 10 11.23 -27.21 -5.61
N LEU A 11 10.64 -27.84 -4.59
CA LEU A 11 11.19 -27.84 -3.23
C LEU A 11 12.65 -28.34 -3.16
N LYS A 12 13.02 -29.33 -3.98
CA LYS A 12 14.37 -29.92 -4.00
C LYS A 12 15.42 -29.08 -4.73
N VAL A 13 15.01 -28.29 -5.73
CA VAL A 13 15.90 -27.56 -6.64
C VAL A 13 15.76 -26.04 -6.59
N HIS A 14 14.83 -25.51 -5.77
CA HIS A 14 14.60 -24.07 -5.67
C HIS A 14 15.88 -23.37 -5.19
N PRO A 15 16.30 -22.25 -5.84
CA PRO A 15 17.54 -21.58 -5.50
C PRO A 15 17.62 -21.13 -4.04
N ASP A 16 16.53 -20.65 -3.45
CA ASP A 16 16.50 -20.14 -2.07
C ASP A 16 17.02 -21.13 -1.00
N PHE A 17 16.97 -22.43 -1.28
CA PHE A 17 17.49 -23.45 -0.36
C PHE A 17 19.01 -23.66 -0.45
N PHE A 18 19.70 -23.01 -1.39
CA PHE A 18 21.14 -23.15 -1.65
C PHE A 18 21.95 -21.94 -1.16
N TYR A 19 21.52 -21.28 -0.09
CA TYR A 19 22.21 -20.12 0.50
C TYR A 19 23.67 -20.41 0.93
N HIS A 20 24.01 -21.68 1.20
CA HIS A 20 25.37 -22.11 1.53
C HIS A 20 26.34 -22.12 0.34
N ASN A 21 25.84 -22.19 -0.91
CA ASN A 21 26.69 -22.24 -2.10
C ASN A 21 26.06 -21.43 -3.24
N ARG A 22 26.50 -20.17 -3.40
CA ARG A 22 25.98 -19.29 -4.45
C ARG A 22 26.17 -19.85 -5.86
N SER A 23 27.27 -20.54 -6.14
CA SER A 23 27.48 -21.09 -7.49
C SER A 23 26.36 -22.06 -7.89
N GLN A 24 25.90 -22.88 -6.93
CA GLN A 24 24.76 -23.78 -7.13
C GLN A 24 23.44 -23.02 -7.19
N GLN A 25 23.25 -22.02 -6.32
CA GLN A 25 22.08 -21.15 -6.32
C GLN A 25 21.91 -20.42 -7.67
N LEU A 26 22.96 -19.82 -8.21
CA LEU A 26 22.97 -19.13 -9.51
C LEU A 26 22.66 -20.08 -10.67
N VAL A 27 23.20 -21.31 -10.65
CA VAL A 27 22.87 -22.31 -11.66
C VAL A 27 21.39 -22.67 -11.60
N ASN A 28 20.84 -22.84 -10.40
CA ASN A 28 19.41 -23.12 -10.21
C ASN A 28 18.54 -21.93 -10.62
N GLU A 29 18.88 -20.68 -10.26
CA GLU A 29 18.19 -19.45 -10.70
C GLU A 29 18.12 -19.39 -12.23
N ASN A 30 19.26 -19.56 -12.90
CA ASN A 30 19.32 -19.55 -14.36
C ASN A 30 18.50 -20.68 -14.99
N SER A 31 18.55 -21.89 -14.42
CA SER A 31 17.77 -23.02 -14.92
C SER A 31 16.27 -22.88 -14.67
N VAL A 32 15.85 -22.29 -13.53
CA VAL A 32 14.44 -21.94 -13.27
C VAL A 32 13.97 -20.86 -14.24
N ALA A 33 14.77 -19.81 -14.48
CA ALA A 33 14.42 -18.74 -15.43
C ALA A 33 14.24 -19.28 -16.86
N ARG A 34 15.18 -20.11 -17.33
CA ARG A 34 15.08 -20.77 -18.65
C ARG A 34 13.89 -21.72 -18.74
N LEU A 35 13.61 -22.46 -17.66
CA LEU A 35 12.43 -23.33 -17.59
C LEU A 35 11.14 -22.49 -17.66
N ASN A 36 11.06 -21.38 -16.94
CA ASN A 36 9.90 -20.49 -16.95
C ASN A 36 9.67 -19.86 -18.34
N GLU A 37 10.74 -19.45 -19.03
CA GLU A 37 10.66 -18.94 -20.41
C GLU A 37 10.15 -20.02 -21.37
N LEU A 38 10.69 -21.25 -21.29
CA LEU A 38 10.25 -22.39 -22.09
C LEU A 38 8.77 -22.72 -21.86
N LEU A 39 8.34 -22.77 -20.60
CA LEU A 39 6.95 -23.03 -20.22
C LEU A 39 6.00 -21.91 -20.68
N SER A 40 6.44 -20.65 -20.57
CA SER A 40 5.68 -19.49 -21.05
C SER A 40 5.51 -19.52 -22.57
N TRP A 41 6.57 -19.83 -23.32
CA TRP A 41 6.50 -20.03 -24.76
C TRP A 41 5.56 -21.18 -25.14
N ALA A 42 5.70 -22.36 -24.51
CA ALA A 42 4.86 -23.51 -24.79
C ALA A 42 3.37 -23.24 -24.48
N LYS A 43 3.07 -22.52 -23.40
CA LYS A 43 1.71 -22.08 -23.05
C LYS A 43 1.15 -21.09 -24.08
N ALA A 44 1.96 -20.13 -24.55
CA ALA A 44 1.56 -19.19 -25.59
C ALA A 44 1.30 -19.91 -26.93
N PHE A 45 2.15 -20.88 -27.29
CA PHE A 45 2.02 -21.70 -28.50
C PHE A 45 0.74 -22.55 -28.47
N LYS A 46 0.44 -23.17 -27.31
CA LYS A 46 -0.82 -23.88 -27.05
C LYS A 46 -2.03 -22.95 -27.10
N GLY A 47 -1.88 -21.71 -26.63
CA GLY A 47 -2.93 -20.67 -26.62
C GLY A 47 -3.22 -20.01 -27.97
N GLY A 48 -2.43 -20.29 -29.01
CA GLY A 48 -2.65 -19.75 -30.37
C GLY A 48 -1.60 -18.74 -30.85
N THR A 49 -0.70 -18.30 -29.97
CA THR A 49 0.35 -17.33 -30.29
C THR A 49 1.61 -18.06 -30.74
N LEU A 50 1.77 -18.23 -32.05
CA LEU A 50 2.84 -19.00 -32.67
C LEU A 50 4.13 -18.16 -32.84
N ARG A 51 4.88 -17.98 -31.75
CA ARG A 51 6.21 -17.34 -31.77
C ARG A 51 7.32 -18.40 -31.93
N PRO A 52 8.50 -18.05 -32.49
CA PRO A 52 9.65 -18.95 -32.48
C PRO A 52 10.06 -19.31 -31.04
N PRO A 53 10.58 -20.53 -30.81
CA PRO A 53 11.05 -20.96 -29.49
C PRO A 53 12.29 -20.18 -29.04
N PRO A 54 12.53 -20.08 -27.72
CA PRO A 54 13.77 -19.49 -27.20
C PRO A 54 15.02 -20.29 -27.63
N ALA A 55 14.90 -21.62 -27.77
CA ALA A 55 15.87 -22.45 -28.45
C ALA A 55 15.26 -23.80 -28.88
N THR A 56 15.84 -24.42 -29.91
CA THR A 56 15.42 -25.73 -30.44
C THR A 56 16.00 -26.92 -29.68
N SER A 57 17.13 -26.71 -28.99
CA SER A 57 17.70 -27.65 -28.04
C SER A 57 18.32 -26.88 -26.86
N ILE A 58 18.03 -27.30 -25.63
CA ILE A 58 18.49 -26.64 -24.40
C ILE A 58 18.79 -27.69 -23.35
N THR A 59 20.02 -27.71 -22.82
CA THR A 59 20.35 -28.48 -21.63
C THR A 59 20.15 -27.61 -20.38
N LEU A 60 19.33 -28.10 -19.44
CA LEU A 60 19.15 -27.49 -18.12
C LEU A 60 19.81 -28.35 -17.05
N THR A 61 20.45 -27.66 -16.10
CA THR A 61 21.17 -28.28 -15.01
C THR A 61 20.65 -27.75 -13.68
N PHE A 62 20.25 -28.64 -12.79
CA PHE A 62 19.81 -28.31 -11.45
C PHE A 62 20.67 -29.03 -10.40
N TYR A 63 21.08 -28.31 -9.37
CA TYR A 63 21.57 -28.92 -8.15
C TYR A 63 20.39 -29.33 -7.28
N LYS A 64 20.45 -30.55 -6.75
CA LYS A 64 19.49 -31.09 -5.79
C LYS A 64 20.10 -31.02 -4.39
N LYS A 65 19.32 -30.55 -3.41
CA LYS A 65 19.70 -30.63 -1.99
C LYS A 65 19.91 -32.13 -1.63
N PRO A 66 20.97 -32.51 -0.90
CA PRO A 66 21.06 -33.87 -0.36
C PRO A 66 19.83 -34.12 0.51
N ASP A 67 19.22 -35.29 0.37
CA ASP A 67 18.06 -35.70 1.18
C ASP A 67 18.55 -35.88 2.63
N GLY A 68 18.65 -34.78 3.39
CA GLY A 68 18.83 -34.81 4.84
C GLY A 68 17.47 -35.11 5.45
N ASP A 69 17.42 -36.19 6.25
CA ASP A 69 16.27 -36.75 6.97
C ASP A 69 15.05 -35.83 7.07
N MET A 70 14.11 -36.03 6.15
CA MET A 70 12.72 -35.57 6.26
C MET A 70 11.99 -36.45 7.28
N ASP A 71 12.42 -36.43 8.54
CA ASP A 71 11.81 -37.19 9.65
C ASP A 71 11.41 -36.31 10.85
N ASP A 72 11.36 -34.98 10.68
CA ASP A 72 10.96 -34.04 11.72
C ASP A 72 9.46 -33.65 11.68
N ASP A 73 8.63 -34.47 11.04
CA ASP A 73 7.19 -34.20 10.86
C ASP A 73 6.29 -35.43 11.15
N LEU A 74 6.54 -36.12 12.27
CA LEU A 74 5.59 -37.08 12.84
C LEU A 74 5.35 -36.82 14.34
N PRO A 75 4.08 -36.82 14.81
CA PRO A 75 3.77 -36.62 16.21
C PRO A 75 4.22 -37.82 17.05
N ARG A 76 4.92 -37.52 18.15
CA ARG A 76 5.23 -38.46 19.24
C ARG A 76 3.94 -39.05 19.80
N ASP A 77 3.71 -40.33 19.55
CA ASP A 77 3.19 -41.28 20.54
C ASP A 77 3.09 -42.68 19.93
N THR A 78 4.00 -43.58 20.29
CA THR A 78 3.71 -44.85 20.99
C THR A 78 4.98 -45.68 21.18
N GLN A 79 5.15 -46.16 22.41
CA GLN A 79 6.24 -47.01 22.88
C GLN A 79 6.11 -48.45 22.36
N HIS A 80 7.27 -49.08 22.11
CA HIS A 80 7.66 -50.50 22.31
C HIS A 80 8.83 -50.76 21.34
N GLY A 81 10.08 -51.03 21.72
CA GLY A 81 10.58 -52.01 22.68
C GLY A 81 11.51 -52.97 21.91
N GLY A 82 12.83 -52.84 22.05
CA GLY A 82 13.81 -53.74 21.42
C GLY A 82 15.26 -53.24 21.53
N ALA A 83 16.15 -54.10 22.02
CA ALA A 83 17.46 -53.85 22.62
C ALA A 83 18.61 -53.42 21.64
N PRO A 84 19.74 -52.89 22.17
CA PRO A 84 20.85 -52.34 21.37
C PRO A 84 21.94 -53.38 21.05
N PRO A 85 22.71 -53.16 19.97
CA PRO A 85 24.17 -53.19 20.07
C PRO A 85 24.80 -52.09 19.20
N SER A 86 26.03 -51.65 19.30
CA SER A 86 27.11 -51.69 20.28
C SER A 86 28.15 -50.71 19.74
N SER A 87 28.69 -49.86 20.59
CA SER A 87 29.84 -49.01 20.28
C SER A 87 31.12 -49.84 20.14
N PHE A 88 31.74 -49.89 18.96
CA PHE A 88 33.20 -49.85 18.73
C PHE A 88 33.55 -50.22 17.28
N VAL A 89 33.87 -49.24 16.42
CA VAL A 89 34.97 -49.32 15.42
C VAL A 89 35.42 -47.88 15.09
N GLN A 90 36.53 -47.49 15.74
CA GLN A 90 37.71 -46.89 15.12
C GLN A 90 37.64 -45.45 14.56
N ARG A 91 38.12 -44.54 15.41
CA ARG A 91 38.84 -43.30 15.08
C ARG A 91 39.71 -43.46 13.84
N GLY A 92 39.38 -42.74 12.76
CA GLY A 92 40.20 -42.53 11.58
C GLY A 92 40.11 -41.06 11.18
N PHE A 93 41.26 -40.41 11.08
CA PHE A 93 41.43 -39.00 10.73
C PHE A 93 40.90 -38.66 9.33
N ALA A 94 40.40 -37.43 9.20
CA ALA A 94 40.29 -36.62 7.98
C ALA A 94 39.54 -37.23 6.78
N ALA A 95 38.27 -36.90 6.66
CA ALA A 95 37.63 -36.68 5.36
C ALA A 95 36.77 -35.42 5.47
N GLU A 96 37.13 -34.41 4.70
CA GLU A 96 36.28 -33.28 4.38
C GLU A 96 34.91 -33.83 3.97
N THR A 97 33.87 -33.55 4.74
CA THR A 97 32.48 -33.79 4.32
C THR A 97 32.14 -32.77 3.25
N THR A 98 32.63 -32.97 2.02
CA THR A 98 31.98 -32.44 0.83
C THR A 98 30.64 -33.15 0.74
N SER A 99 29.58 -32.51 1.24
CA SER A 99 28.20 -32.89 0.96
C SER A 99 28.00 -32.80 -0.56
N SER A 100 28.16 -33.92 -1.25
CA SER A 100 28.00 -33.99 -2.71
C SER A 100 26.54 -33.73 -3.05
N SER A 101 26.21 -32.48 -3.40
CA SER A 101 24.95 -32.15 -4.06
C SER A 101 24.85 -32.99 -5.34
N SER A 102 23.70 -33.63 -5.54
CA SER A 102 23.49 -34.43 -6.75
C SER A 102 23.05 -33.52 -7.90
N LEU A 103 23.68 -33.70 -9.06
CA LEU A 103 23.42 -32.91 -10.26
C LEU A 103 22.32 -33.58 -11.10
N ILE A 104 21.29 -32.82 -11.45
CA ILE A 104 20.23 -33.23 -12.39
C ILE A 104 20.49 -32.49 -13.69
N GLU A 105 20.80 -33.22 -14.75
CA GLU A 105 20.97 -32.68 -16.10
C GLU A 105 19.92 -33.30 -17.02
N SER A 106 19.21 -32.48 -17.79
CA SER A 106 18.23 -32.93 -18.78
C SER A 106 18.23 -32.00 -20.00
N THR A 107 18.00 -32.56 -21.17
CA THR A 107 18.01 -31.82 -22.45
C THR A 107 16.62 -31.79 -23.05
N PHE A 108 16.15 -30.58 -23.33
CA PHE A 108 14.98 -30.31 -24.15
C PHE A 108 15.38 -30.32 -25.62
N GLU A 109 14.59 -30.98 -26.46
CA GLU A 109 14.82 -31.07 -27.91
C GLU A 109 13.50 -30.95 -28.66
N LEU A 110 13.45 -30.11 -29.68
CA LEU A 110 12.37 -30.06 -30.66
C LEU A 110 12.70 -30.92 -31.88
N PRO A 111 11.68 -31.44 -32.61
CA PRO A 111 11.90 -32.14 -33.86
C PRO A 111 12.61 -31.28 -34.92
N ASP A 112 13.51 -31.87 -35.70
CA ASP A 112 14.30 -31.18 -36.74
C ASP A 112 13.45 -30.48 -37.82
N ASN A 113 12.21 -30.93 -38.00
CA ASN A 113 11.24 -30.37 -38.96
C ASN A 113 10.29 -29.33 -38.33
N PHE A 114 10.56 -28.87 -37.12
CA PHE A 114 9.69 -27.92 -36.41
C PHE A 114 9.56 -26.60 -37.19
N THR A 115 8.30 -26.18 -37.37
CA THR A 115 7.95 -24.84 -37.88
C THR A 115 6.86 -24.23 -37.01
N PRO A 116 6.83 -22.90 -36.83
CA PRO A 116 5.84 -22.21 -35.98
C PRO A 116 4.47 -22.15 -36.68
N ASN A 117 3.84 -23.31 -36.87
CA ASN A 117 2.54 -23.48 -37.49
C ASN A 117 1.59 -24.25 -36.55
N ASP A 118 0.30 -24.25 -36.89
CA ASP A 118 -0.74 -24.89 -36.08
C ASP A 118 -0.57 -26.42 -35.99
N ALA A 119 0.00 -27.03 -37.04
CA ALA A 119 0.22 -28.48 -37.15
C ALA A 119 1.23 -29.00 -36.12
N HIS A 120 2.21 -28.19 -35.71
CA HIS A 120 3.20 -28.58 -34.70
C HIS A 120 2.76 -28.27 -33.26
N ARG A 121 1.56 -27.74 -33.02
CA ARG A 121 1.10 -27.38 -31.66
C ARG A 121 1.13 -28.55 -30.69
N GLY A 122 0.57 -29.71 -31.06
CA GLY A 122 0.60 -30.86 -30.16
C GLY A 122 1.95 -31.55 -30.10
N SER A 123 2.80 -31.43 -31.13
CA SER A 123 4.20 -31.87 -31.07
C SER A 123 5.02 -31.08 -30.04
N VAL A 124 4.80 -29.76 -29.94
CA VAL A 124 5.42 -28.91 -28.91
C VAL A 124 4.99 -29.31 -27.50
N GLU A 125 3.67 -29.50 -27.28
CA GLU A 125 3.16 -29.92 -25.96
C GLU A 125 3.76 -31.27 -25.52
N ARG A 126 3.84 -32.24 -26.44
CA ARG A 126 4.47 -33.55 -26.18
C ARG A 126 5.97 -33.42 -25.88
N SER A 127 6.69 -32.56 -26.61
CA SER A 127 8.13 -32.36 -26.42
C SER A 127 8.43 -31.74 -25.04
N VAL A 128 7.64 -30.74 -24.63
CA VAL A 128 7.79 -30.11 -23.30
C VAL A 128 7.37 -31.08 -22.19
N ASN A 129 6.28 -31.83 -22.35
CA ASN A 129 5.87 -32.85 -21.38
C ASN A 129 6.92 -33.96 -21.24
N LYS A 130 7.53 -34.41 -22.34
CA LYS A 130 8.65 -35.37 -22.32
C LYS A 130 9.83 -34.84 -21.53
N PHE A 131 10.20 -33.59 -21.75
CA PHE A 131 11.28 -32.93 -21.03
C PHE A 131 10.99 -32.77 -19.52
N LEU A 132 9.81 -32.28 -19.16
CA LEU A 132 9.39 -32.16 -17.76
C LEU A 132 9.38 -33.50 -17.03
N ARG A 133 8.96 -34.58 -17.71
CA ARG A 133 9.03 -35.93 -17.13
C ARG A 133 10.45 -36.40 -16.90
N ASP A 134 11.36 -36.12 -17.84
CA ASP A 134 12.77 -36.49 -17.67
C ASP A 134 13.38 -35.78 -16.46
N LEU A 135 13.09 -34.49 -16.26
CA LEU A 135 13.45 -33.75 -15.05
C LEU A 135 12.88 -34.40 -13.78
N LEU A 136 11.57 -34.72 -13.76
CA LEU A 136 10.91 -35.34 -12.61
C LEU A 136 11.43 -36.74 -12.30
N ARG A 137 11.77 -37.52 -13.34
CA ARG A 137 12.33 -38.88 -13.22
C ARG A 137 13.74 -38.83 -12.64
N ARG A 138 14.61 -37.98 -13.19
CA ARG A 138 15.99 -37.80 -12.70
C ARG A 138 16.04 -37.22 -11.27
N ALA A 139 15.04 -36.43 -10.90
CA ALA A 139 14.88 -35.92 -9.53
C ALA A 139 14.28 -36.94 -8.53
N ALA A 140 13.86 -38.11 -9.02
CA ALA A 140 13.11 -39.12 -8.26
C ALA A 140 11.87 -38.54 -7.55
N CYS A 141 11.07 -37.74 -8.28
CA CYS A 141 9.87 -37.08 -7.75
C CYS A 141 8.55 -37.66 -8.30
N ILE A 142 8.63 -38.64 -9.20
CA ILE A 142 7.47 -39.23 -9.87
C ILE A 142 7.55 -40.76 -9.86
N ASP A 143 6.42 -41.42 -9.60
CA ASP A 143 6.32 -42.88 -9.67
C ASP A 143 6.32 -43.36 -11.14
N SER A 144 6.84 -44.57 -11.37
CA SER A 144 6.89 -45.19 -12.70
C SER A 144 5.52 -45.33 -13.38
N VAL A 145 4.45 -45.45 -12.58
CA VAL A 145 3.06 -45.50 -13.06
C VAL A 145 2.62 -44.14 -13.63
N THR A 146 2.93 -43.05 -12.94
CA THR A 146 2.55 -41.69 -13.37
C THR A 146 3.32 -41.28 -14.63
N ASP A 147 4.59 -41.70 -14.74
CA ASP A 147 5.41 -41.56 -15.95
C ASP A 147 4.82 -42.37 -17.13
N SER A 148 4.39 -43.61 -16.88
CA SER A 148 3.73 -44.46 -17.88
C SER A 148 2.39 -43.88 -18.36
N ILE A 149 1.61 -43.25 -17.47
CA ILE A 149 0.33 -42.62 -17.84
C ILE A 149 0.57 -41.42 -18.77
N SER A 150 1.56 -40.59 -18.46
CA SER A 150 1.86 -39.41 -19.26
C SER A 150 2.46 -39.74 -20.64
N THR A 151 3.30 -40.78 -20.72
CA THR A 151 3.79 -41.29 -22.02
C THR A 151 2.66 -41.91 -22.86
N ALA A 152 1.72 -42.61 -22.22
CA ALA A 152 0.52 -43.11 -22.89
C ALA A 152 -0.38 -41.97 -23.40
N GLU A 153 -0.55 -40.90 -22.63
CA GLU A 153 -1.29 -39.70 -23.04
C GLU A 153 -0.70 -39.07 -24.31
N ASP A 154 0.62 -38.85 -24.34
CA ASP A 154 1.31 -38.32 -25.52
C ASP A 154 1.18 -39.25 -26.74
N ALA A 155 1.29 -40.57 -26.56
CA ALA A 155 1.12 -41.54 -27.64
C ALA A 155 -0.31 -41.57 -28.18
N THR A 156 -1.32 -41.35 -27.34
CA THR A 156 -2.71 -41.22 -27.81
C THR A 156 -2.96 -39.92 -28.57
N ALA A 157 -2.35 -38.81 -28.14
CA ALA A 157 -2.43 -37.53 -28.84
C ALA A 157 -1.79 -37.63 -30.24
N GLU A 158 -0.60 -38.23 -30.35
CA GLU A 158 0.08 -38.46 -31.63
C GLU A 158 -0.77 -39.29 -32.60
N ARG A 159 -1.38 -40.38 -32.13
CA ARG A 159 -2.27 -41.21 -32.96
C ARG A 159 -3.52 -40.45 -33.42
N ALA A 160 -4.03 -39.52 -32.62
CA ALA A 160 -5.19 -38.70 -32.95
C ALA A 160 -4.86 -37.53 -33.89
N GLU A 161 -3.60 -37.07 -33.94
CA GLU A 161 -3.12 -36.10 -34.94
C GLU A 161 -3.02 -36.74 -36.33
N VAL A 162 -2.50 -37.98 -36.39
CA VAL A 162 -2.39 -38.74 -37.66
C VAL A 162 -3.78 -39.14 -38.20
N LYS A 163 -4.74 -39.40 -37.31
CA LYS A 163 -6.13 -39.76 -37.67
C LYS A 163 -7.12 -38.79 -37.03
N PRO A 164 -7.67 -37.80 -37.77
CA PRO A 164 -8.53 -36.78 -37.18
C PRO A 164 -9.82 -37.38 -36.62
N LEU A 165 -9.91 -37.43 -35.30
CA LEU A 165 -11.08 -37.93 -34.57
C LEU A 165 -11.96 -36.76 -34.11
N ARG A 166 -13.24 -36.76 -34.52
CA ARG A 166 -14.19 -35.71 -34.14
C ARG A 166 -14.87 -36.07 -32.82
N ARG A 167 -14.43 -35.45 -31.71
CA ARG A 167 -15.05 -35.65 -30.39
C ARG A 167 -16.25 -34.71 -30.21
N ARG A 168 -17.49 -35.23 -30.21
CA ARG A 168 -18.68 -34.43 -29.92
C ARG A 168 -18.82 -34.15 -28.42
N PRO A 169 -19.15 -32.92 -27.99
CA PRO A 169 -19.60 -32.68 -26.62
C PRO A 169 -20.94 -33.40 -26.40
N GLY A 170 -21.00 -34.34 -25.46
CA GLY A 170 -22.26 -34.99 -25.08
C GLY A 170 -23.17 -34.02 -24.29
N PRO A 171 -24.50 -34.08 -24.44
CA PRO A 171 -25.45 -33.08 -23.91
C PRO A 171 -25.59 -33.06 -22.37
N HIS A 172 -24.90 -33.93 -21.63
CA HIS A 172 -25.07 -34.07 -20.17
C HIS A 172 -23.79 -34.10 -19.34
N ARG A 173 -22.64 -33.68 -19.89
CA ARG A 173 -21.49 -33.42 -19.01
C ARG A 173 -21.66 -32.06 -18.36
N ARG A 174 -21.99 -32.06 -17.04
CA ARG A 174 -21.62 -30.95 -16.15
C ARG A 174 -20.19 -30.55 -16.49
N LYS A 175 -19.86 -29.25 -16.50
CA LYS A 175 -18.48 -28.75 -16.65
C LYS A 175 -17.62 -29.29 -15.50
N VAL A 176 -17.25 -30.57 -15.55
CA VAL A 176 -16.18 -31.13 -14.75
C VAL A 176 -14.94 -30.54 -15.39
N GLU A 177 -14.20 -29.74 -14.63
CA GLU A 177 -12.91 -29.21 -15.07
C GLU A 177 -12.08 -30.38 -15.60
N LYS A 178 -11.63 -30.27 -16.85
CA LYS A 178 -10.73 -31.28 -17.40
C LYS A 178 -9.46 -31.27 -16.54
N PRO A 179 -8.90 -32.43 -16.18
CA PRO A 179 -7.61 -32.46 -15.50
C PRO A 179 -6.58 -31.71 -16.35
N LYS A 180 -5.81 -30.86 -15.69
CA LYS A 180 -4.77 -30.04 -16.32
C LYS A 180 -3.63 -30.95 -16.82
N SER A 181 -3.08 -30.63 -17.99
CA SER A 181 -1.89 -31.30 -18.56
C SER A 181 -0.66 -31.04 -17.66
N LEU A 182 0.40 -31.83 -17.80
CA LEU A 182 1.66 -31.63 -17.05
C LEU A 182 2.21 -30.21 -17.28
N LEU A 183 2.19 -29.71 -18.52
CA LEU A 183 2.53 -28.33 -18.87
C LEU A 183 1.65 -27.30 -18.12
N ASP A 184 0.34 -27.52 -18.08
CA ASP A 184 -0.61 -26.58 -17.47
C ASP A 184 -0.40 -26.54 -15.94
N GLU A 185 -0.23 -27.70 -15.29
CA GLU A 185 0.09 -27.79 -13.85
C GLU A 185 1.47 -27.24 -13.52
N ALA A 186 2.48 -27.44 -14.38
CA ALA A 186 3.82 -26.89 -14.19
C ALA A 186 3.84 -25.37 -14.30
N THR A 187 3.17 -24.79 -15.31
CA THR A 187 3.07 -23.32 -15.43
C THR A 187 2.35 -22.70 -14.25
N GLU A 188 1.25 -23.31 -13.79
CA GLU A 188 0.49 -22.84 -12.62
C GLU A 188 1.33 -22.94 -11.34
N SER A 189 1.96 -24.09 -11.09
CA SER A 189 2.79 -24.31 -9.91
C SER A 189 3.98 -23.36 -9.86
N MET A 190 4.62 -23.10 -11.00
CA MET A 190 5.70 -22.12 -11.11
C MET A 190 5.17 -20.70 -10.84
N SER A 191 4.05 -20.30 -11.45
CA SER A 191 3.55 -18.93 -11.33
C SER A 191 2.93 -18.58 -9.97
N LEU A 192 2.32 -19.55 -9.27
CA LEU A 192 1.55 -19.29 -8.06
C LEU A 192 2.31 -19.60 -6.76
N GLN A 193 3.30 -20.49 -6.81
CA GLN A 193 3.94 -21.01 -5.60
C GLN A 193 5.47 -20.91 -5.64
N TRP A 194 6.07 -21.15 -6.81
CA TRP A 194 7.52 -21.28 -6.96
C TRP A 194 8.11 -20.24 -7.91
N SER A 195 7.49 -19.07 -8.01
CA SER A 195 8.01 -18.00 -8.83
C SER A 195 9.21 -17.40 -8.13
N VAL A 196 10.31 -17.22 -8.87
CA VAL A 196 11.46 -16.44 -8.40
C VAL A 196 10.97 -15.01 -8.12
N THR A 197 11.44 -14.42 -7.03
CA THR A 197 11.15 -13.03 -6.69
C THR A 197 11.50 -12.14 -7.89
N PRO A 198 10.58 -11.28 -8.34
CA PRO A 198 10.88 -10.37 -9.44
C PRO A 198 12.02 -9.44 -9.03
N ALA A 199 12.80 -8.98 -10.01
CA ALA A 199 13.79 -7.95 -9.76
C ALA A 199 13.07 -6.68 -9.23
N PRO A 200 13.61 -6.02 -8.20
CA PRO A 200 13.01 -4.82 -7.62
C PRO A 200 13.02 -3.68 -8.64
N THR A 201 12.14 -2.71 -8.43
CA THR A 201 12.15 -1.49 -9.24
C THR A 201 13.33 -0.61 -8.86
N LEU A 202 13.71 0.32 -9.74
CA LEU A 202 14.78 1.28 -9.42
C LEU A 202 14.44 2.13 -8.19
N ASP A 203 13.17 2.49 -8.04
CA ASP A 203 12.70 3.30 -6.91
C ASP A 203 12.86 2.52 -5.59
N GLU A 204 12.49 1.23 -5.58
CA GLU A 204 12.74 0.33 -4.43
C GLU A 204 14.23 0.19 -4.11
N LEU A 205 15.10 0.09 -5.14
CA LEU A 205 16.54 0.02 -4.94
C LEU A 205 17.14 1.32 -4.39
N MET A 206 16.57 2.48 -4.77
CA MET A 206 16.98 3.78 -4.24
C MET A 206 16.52 3.96 -2.79
N GLU A 207 15.29 3.57 -2.47
CA GLU A 207 14.76 3.61 -1.09
C GLU A 207 15.50 2.62 -0.16
N ALA A 208 16.00 1.51 -0.70
CA ALA A 208 16.77 0.50 0.03
C ALA A 208 18.28 0.80 0.12
N ASP A 209 18.72 2.02 -0.24
CA ASP A 209 20.13 2.45 -0.24
C ASP A 209 21.08 1.52 -1.04
N GLN A 210 20.57 0.83 -2.07
CA GLN A 210 21.36 -0.09 -2.90
C GLN A 210 22.08 0.62 -4.05
N ILE A 211 21.64 1.82 -4.42
CA ILE A 211 22.26 2.64 -5.46
C ILE A 211 22.86 3.89 -4.82
N LEU A 212 24.19 3.99 -4.89
CA LEU A 212 24.97 5.07 -4.30
C LEU A 212 25.71 5.84 -5.40
N PHE A 213 25.99 7.12 -5.17
CA PHE A 213 26.74 7.97 -6.10
C PHE A 213 28.01 8.50 -5.43
N ALA A 214 29.12 8.42 -6.17
CA ALA A 214 30.32 9.14 -5.80
C ALA A 214 30.06 10.64 -5.86
N ARG A 215 30.54 11.36 -4.85
CA ARG A 215 30.31 12.82 -4.70
C ARG A 215 30.96 13.65 -5.82
N GLU A 216 31.92 13.08 -6.52
CA GLU A 216 32.64 13.72 -7.63
C GLU A 216 31.79 13.84 -8.90
N LEU A 217 30.69 13.08 -8.99
CA LEU A 217 29.82 13.10 -10.15
C LEU A 217 28.91 14.33 -10.14
N SER A 218 28.71 14.90 -11.32
CA SER A 218 27.70 15.94 -11.52
C SER A 218 26.28 15.34 -11.50
N PRO A 219 25.25 16.13 -11.13
CA PRO A 219 23.86 15.67 -11.16
C PRO A 219 23.42 15.13 -12.53
N LEU A 220 23.96 15.68 -13.63
CA LEU A 220 23.67 15.20 -14.98
C LEU A 220 24.26 13.80 -15.24
N GLN A 221 25.48 13.54 -14.76
CA GLN A 221 26.11 12.22 -14.87
C GLN A 221 25.35 11.18 -14.05
N SER A 222 24.96 11.53 -12.82
CA SER A 222 24.12 10.66 -11.98
C SER A 222 22.77 10.38 -12.63
N ALA A 223 22.12 11.40 -13.23
CA ALA A 223 20.87 11.23 -13.95
C ALA A 223 21.01 10.34 -15.20
N SER A 224 22.13 10.45 -15.93
CA SER A 224 22.43 9.58 -17.07
C SER A 224 22.57 8.12 -16.63
N ALA A 225 23.30 7.86 -15.54
CA ALA A 225 23.46 6.52 -14.99
C ALA A 225 22.12 5.92 -14.51
N LEU A 226 21.29 6.73 -13.83
CA LEU A 226 19.94 6.33 -13.43
C LEU A 226 19.04 6.03 -14.64
N HIS A 227 19.17 6.79 -15.72
CA HIS A 227 18.42 6.55 -16.95
C HIS A 227 18.80 5.18 -17.56
N THR A 228 20.09 4.88 -17.63
CA THR A 228 20.59 3.57 -18.10
C THR A 228 20.09 2.43 -17.21
N LEU A 229 20.16 2.59 -15.89
CA LEU A 229 19.63 1.61 -14.93
C LEU A 229 18.13 1.42 -15.12
N ARG A 230 17.35 2.50 -15.23
CA ARG A 230 15.89 2.43 -15.40
C ARG A 230 15.47 1.72 -16.67
N GLN A 231 16.21 1.92 -17.77
CA GLN A 231 15.90 1.27 -19.05
C GLN A 231 16.31 -0.20 -19.08
N HIS A 232 17.44 -0.54 -18.47
CA HIS A 232 18.10 -1.84 -18.67
C HIS A 232 18.19 -2.70 -17.41
N LEU A 233 17.52 -2.37 -16.30
CA LEU A 233 17.63 -3.11 -15.03
C LEU A 233 17.41 -4.63 -15.18
N GLY A 234 16.41 -5.02 -15.98
CA GLY A 234 16.12 -6.43 -16.26
C GLY A 234 17.23 -7.15 -17.05
N GLU A 235 17.98 -6.42 -17.87
CA GLU A 235 19.08 -6.95 -18.68
C GLU A 235 20.38 -7.06 -17.89
N LEU A 236 20.53 -6.29 -16.80
CA LEU A 236 21.70 -6.25 -15.94
C LEU A 236 21.84 -7.48 -15.02
N ARG A 237 20.94 -8.48 -15.15
CA ARG A 237 20.92 -9.72 -14.35
C ARG A 237 21.00 -9.43 -12.85
N TYR A 238 20.02 -8.69 -12.34
CA TYR A 238 19.92 -8.32 -10.92
C TYR A 238 20.30 -9.45 -9.94
N PRO A 239 19.83 -10.71 -10.09
CA PRO A 239 20.21 -11.77 -9.15
C PRO A 239 21.73 -11.97 -9.00
N ALA A 240 22.54 -11.69 -10.02
CA ALA A 240 23.99 -11.85 -9.93
C ALA A 240 24.63 -10.89 -8.90
N TRP A 241 24.02 -9.72 -8.68
CA TRP A 241 24.57 -8.65 -7.84
C TRP A 241 23.57 -8.10 -6.80
N GLU A 242 22.37 -8.68 -6.67
CA GLU A 242 21.29 -8.28 -5.74
C GLU A 242 21.76 -7.99 -4.30
N SER A 243 22.70 -8.78 -3.81
CA SER A 243 23.23 -8.66 -2.44
C SER A 243 24.35 -7.62 -2.28
N MET A 244 24.70 -6.89 -3.35
CA MET A 244 25.82 -5.96 -3.39
C MET A 244 25.36 -4.60 -3.89
N PRO A 245 25.45 -3.54 -3.07
CA PRO A 245 25.14 -2.18 -3.50
C PRO A 245 26.02 -1.75 -4.69
N LEU A 246 25.42 -1.00 -5.62
CA LEU A 246 26.11 -0.39 -6.74
C LEU A 246 26.52 1.04 -6.39
N ILE A 247 27.82 1.33 -6.54
CA ILE A 247 28.37 2.68 -6.44
C ILE A 247 28.63 3.19 -7.84
N ILE A 248 27.97 4.28 -8.23
CA ILE A 248 28.20 4.94 -9.52
C ILE A 248 29.32 5.96 -9.34
N SER A 249 30.40 5.78 -10.09
CA SER A 249 31.64 6.57 -10.02
C SER A 249 32.20 6.80 -11.44
N ASN A 250 33.53 6.92 -11.57
CA ASN A 250 34.24 7.12 -12.85
C ASN A 250 34.94 5.86 -13.36
N GLU A 251 34.97 4.77 -12.58
CA GLU A 251 35.71 3.56 -12.93
C GLU A 251 34.93 2.27 -12.60
N PHE A 252 35.39 1.17 -13.18
CA PHE A 252 34.96 -0.17 -12.81
C PHE A 252 35.85 -0.71 -11.69
N ASN A 253 35.27 -0.99 -10.53
CA ASN A 253 36.00 -1.51 -9.38
C ASN A 253 35.13 -2.48 -8.55
N ILE A 254 35.75 -3.32 -7.74
CA ILE A 254 35.05 -4.26 -6.84
C ILE A 254 35.59 -4.06 -5.44
N GLY A 255 34.69 -3.77 -4.50
CA GLY A 255 35.04 -3.75 -3.09
C GLY A 255 35.85 -2.54 -2.64
N GLU A 256 35.67 -1.36 -3.28
CA GLU A 256 36.17 -0.09 -2.74
C GLU A 256 35.61 0.13 -1.32
N ILE A 257 34.32 -0.18 -1.15
CA ILE A 257 33.66 -0.38 0.14
C ILE A 257 33.34 -1.87 0.29
N SER A 258 33.40 -2.41 1.51
CA SER A 258 33.12 -3.83 1.77
C SER A 258 31.75 -4.24 1.21
N GLY A 259 31.74 -5.19 0.28
CA GLY A 259 30.51 -5.75 -0.27
C GLY A 259 29.87 -4.96 -1.41
N THR A 260 30.54 -3.96 -1.99
CA THR A 260 29.98 -3.15 -3.09
C THR A 260 30.64 -3.40 -4.44
N ILE A 261 29.95 -2.98 -5.51
CA ILE A 261 30.47 -2.97 -6.88
C ILE A 261 30.46 -1.52 -7.37
N THR A 262 31.58 -1.04 -7.90
CA THR A 262 31.70 0.30 -8.46
C THR A 262 31.63 0.25 -9.98
N ILE A 263 30.78 1.09 -10.59
CA ILE A 263 30.60 1.19 -12.05
C ILE A 263 30.72 2.65 -12.50
N PRO A 264 31.22 2.91 -13.72
CA PRO A 264 31.27 4.27 -14.25
C PRO A 264 29.87 4.76 -14.63
N TRP A 265 29.62 6.07 -14.59
CA TRP A 265 28.31 6.67 -14.90
C TRP A 265 27.85 6.48 -16.37
N ASP A 266 28.79 6.30 -17.30
CA ASP A 266 28.55 6.12 -18.75
C ASP A 266 28.60 4.65 -19.20
N PHE A 267 28.42 3.71 -18.26
CA PHE A 267 28.47 2.29 -18.56
C PHE A 267 27.36 1.83 -19.53
N THR A 268 27.66 0.79 -20.31
CA THR A 268 26.66 0.06 -21.10
C THR A 268 26.32 -1.28 -20.44
N PRO A 269 25.11 -1.84 -20.65
CA PRO A 269 24.74 -3.14 -20.09
C PRO A 269 25.72 -4.26 -20.48
N GLN A 270 26.21 -4.24 -21.72
CA GLN A 270 27.17 -5.22 -22.22
C GLN A 270 28.52 -5.12 -21.50
N GLN A 271 29.03 -3.90 -21.27
CA GLN A 271 30.26 -3.70 -20.51
C GLN A 271 30.12 -4.17 -19.06
N PHE A 272 28.98 -3.87 -18.42
CA PHE A 272 28.71 -4.32 -17.06
C PHE A 272 28.66 -5.86 -16.96
N LEU A 273 27.94 -6.53 -17.87
CA LEU A 273 27.89 -7.99 -17.90
C LEU A 273 29.27 -8.61 -18.20
N ALA A 274 30.05 -8.02 -19.11
CA ALA A 274 31.42 -8.44 -19.39
C ALA A 274 32.32 -8.26 -18.16
N PHE A 275 32.12 -7.18 -17.41
CA PHE A 275 32.85 -6.91 -16.17
C PHE A 275 32.51 -7.93 -15.07
N LEU A 276 31.23 -8.24 -14.85
CA LEU A 276 30.80 -9.24 -13.88
C LEU A 276 31.35 -10.63 -14.23
N THR A 277 31.23 -11.04 -15.50
CA THR A 277 31.71 -12.37 -15.95
C THR A 277 33.23 -12.49 -15.85
N ARG A 278 33.97 -11.43 -16.19
CA ARG A 278 35.44 -11.41 -16.06
C ARG A 278 35.90 -11.51 -14.60
N ASN A 279 35.13 -10.96 -13.67
CA ASN A 279 35.51 -10.82 -12.27
C ASN A 279 34.64 -11.65 -11.31
N ASP A 280 33.93 -12.66 -11.81
CA ASP A 280 32.97 -13.45 -11.02
C ASP A 280 33.58 -13.96 -9.70
N ALA A 281 34.76 -14.57 -9.76
CA ALA A 281 35.47 -15.04 -8.56
C ALA A 281 35.84 -13.91 -7.57
N ALA A 282 36.10 -12.69 -8.04
CA ALA A 282 36.37 -11.54 -7.17
C ALA A 282 35.09 -11.01 -6.52
N VAL A 283 33.99 -10.91 -7.27
CA VAL A 283 32.66 -10.53 -6.78
C VAL A 283 32.19 -11.54 -5.72
N LEU A 284 32.26 -12.84 -6.01
CA LEU A 284 31.90 -13.91 -5.08
C LEU A 284 32.68 -13.81 -3.76
N ARG A 285 34.01 -13.64 -3.83
CA ARG A 285 34.87 -13.48 -2.65
C ARG A 285 34.54 -12.22 -1.86
N CYS A 286 34.34 -11.09 -2.52
CA CYS A 286 33.99 -9.82 -1.87
C CYS A 286 32.68 -9.98 -1.07
N ARG A 287 31.65 -10.56 -1.68
CA ARG A 287 30.39 -10.85 -1.02
C ARG A 287 30.57 -11.79 0.18
N GLU A 288 31.25 -12.93 0.00
CA GLU A 288 31.49 -13.87 1.10
C GLU A 288 32.24 -13.23 2.27
N THR A 289 33.22 -12.36 1.98
CA THR A 289 33.94 -11.63 3.04
C THR A 289 33.05 -10.64 3.77
N ALA A 290 32.17 -9.92 3.06
CA ALA A 290 31.21 -9.00 3.66
C ALA A 290 30.19 -9.74 4.53
N THR A 291 29.60 -10.83 4.02
CA THR A 291 28.66 -11.67 4.78
C THR A 291 29.32 -12.29 6.01
N ARG A 292 30.55 -12.81 5.88
CA ARG A 292 31.29 -13.38 7.02
C ARG A 292 31.59 -12.32 8.08
N PHE A 293 31.95 -11.11 7.66
CA PHE A 293 32.22 -10.00 8.56
C PHE A 293 30.95 -9.56 9.31
N ALA A 294 29.83 -9.41 8.60
CA ALA A 294 28.54 -9.08 9.20
C ALA A 294 28.10 -10.15 10.21
N ASN A 295 28.15 -11.43 9.83
CA ASN A 295 27.78 -12.54 10.72
C ASN A 295 28.66 -12.61 11.98
N ALA A 296 29.98 -12.38 11.84
CA ALA A 296 30.89 -12.39 12.99
C ALA A 296 30.62 -11.21 13.93
N MET A 297 30.24 -10.05 13.41
CA MET A 297 29.86 -8.88 14.19
C MET A 297 28.55 -9.12 14.94
N GLU A 298 27.50 -9.58 14.24
CA GLU A 298 26.20 -9.92 14.83
C GLU A 298 26.32 -10.99 15.91
N GLN A 299 27.16 -12.01 15.68
CA GLN A 299 27.43 -13.03 16.69
C GLN A 299 28.03 -12.41 17.97
N LEU A 300 29.02 -11.53 17.84
CA LEU A 300 29.62 -10.86 19.00
C LEU A 300 28.61 -9.94 19.71
N ILE A 301 27.80 -9.18 18.95
CA ILE A 301 26.76 -8.33 19.52
C ILE A 301 25.75 -9.18 20.30
N ALA A 302 25.24 -10.27 19.71
CA ALA A 302 24.31 -11.17 20.35
C ALA A 302 24.89 -11.84 21.62
N GLU A 303 26.14 -12.32 21.56
CA GLU A 303 26.81 -12.92 22.72
C GLU A 303 27.01 -11.91 23.86
N ILE A 304 27.47 -10.68 23.55
CA ILE A 304 27.65 -9.63 24.56
C ILE A 304 26.30 -9.19 25.14
N SER A 305 25.28 -8.98 24.30
CA SER A 305 23.96 -8.56 24.73
C SER A 305 23.29 -9.61 25.63
N ASN A 306 23.40 -10.90 25.29
CA ASN A 306 22.85 -11.97 26.12
C ASN A 306 23.55 -12.09 27.48
N GLU A 307 24.88 -11.99 27.51
CA GLU A 307 25.66 -12.17 28.75
C GLU A 307 25.54 -10.98 29.71
N LEU A 308 25.40 -9.78 29.17
CA LEU A 308 25.26 -8.54 29.94
C LEU A 308 23.81 -8.09 30.09
N GLU A 309 22.84 -8.84 29.56
CA GLU A 309 21.41 -8.48 29.54
C GLU A 309 21.21 -7.07 28.96
N LEU A 310 21.86 -6.76 27.83
CA LEU A 310 21.71 -5.49 27.13
C LEU A 310 20.55 -5.58 26.14
N ASP A 311 19.89 -4.46 25.89
CA ASP A 311 18.88 -4.39 24.83
C ASP A 311 19.54 -4.46 23.44
N ASP A 312 20.68 -3.78 23.25
CA ASP A 312 21.45 -3.80 22.00
C ASP A 312 22.87 -3.19 22.18
N VAL A 313 23.73 -3.36 21.17
CA VAL A 313 25.02 -2.67 21.02
C VAL A 313 25.03 -1.82 19.75
N LEU A 314 25.01 -0.49 19.92
CA LEU A 314 25.06 0.48 18.85
C LEU A 314 26.50 0.72 18.37
N ILE A 315 26.70 0.95 17.08
CA ILE A 315 28.01 1.27 16.51
C ILE A 315 27.91 2.63 15.82
N SER A 316 28.74 3.59 16.24
CA SER A 316 28.81 4.95 15.67
C SER A 316 30.20 5.28 15.11
N CYS A 317 31.03 4.27 14.88
CA CYS A 317 32.37 4.38 14.32
C CYS A 317 32.60 3.35 13.21
N SER A 318 33.83 3.27 12.68
CA SER A 318 34.22 2.24 11.71
C SER A 318 33.97 0.84 12.28
N HIS A 319 33.22 0.02 11.53
CA HIS A 319 32.96 -1.36 11.88
C HIS A 319 34.24 -2.18 12.11
N LYS A 320 35.35 -1.85 11.42
CA LYS A 320 36.65 -2.52 11.61
C LYS A 320 37.22 -2.27 13.00
N ASP A 321 37.12 -1.04 13.49
CA ASP A 321 37.62 -0.66 14.81
C ASP A 321 36.66 -1.16 15.90
N ALA A 322 35.36 -1.09 15.64
CA ALA A 322 34.34 -1.64 16.52
C ALA A 322 34.54 -3.13 16.77
N MET A 323 34.91 -3.92 15.76
CA MET A 323 35.20 -5.35 15.92
C MET A 323 36.30 -5.63 16.95
N VAL A 324 37.36 -4.80 16.98
CA VAL A 324 38.47 -4.98 17.93
C VAL A 324 37.97 -4.78 19.36
N VAL A 325 37.15 -3.74 19.58
CA VAL A 325 36.58 -3.46 20.90
C VAL A 325 35.52 -4.48 21.28
N LEU A 326 34.65 -4.92 20.37
CA LEU A 326 33.67 -5.98 20.64
C LEU A 326 34.38 -7.28 21.06
N GLN A 327 35.46 -7.67 20.38
CA GLN A 327 36.26 -8.82 20.80
C GLN A 327 36.91 -8.62 22.18
N LEU A 328 37.38 -7.41 22.49
CA LEU A 328 37.93 -7.10 23.81
C LEU A 328 36.86 -7.18 24.91
N LEU A 329 35.66 -6.65 24.65
CA LEU A 329 34.53 -6.70 25.58
C LEU A 329 34.06 -8.15 25.78
N HIS A 330 33.93 -8.92 24.70
CA HIS A 330 33.57 -10.34 24.77
C HIS A 330 34.57 -11.16 25.61
N ARG A 331 35.88 -10.96 25.40
CA ARG A 331 36.94 -11.63 26.19
C ARG A 331 36.85 -11.30 27.69
N ASN A 332 36.39 -10.10 28.03
CA ASN A 332 36.31 -9.59 29.40
C ASN A 332 34.86 -9.52 29.93
N LYS A 333 33.93 -10.28 29.36
CA LYS A 333 32.50 -10.20 29.69
C LYS A 333 32.19 -10.37 31.19
N GLU A 334 32.88 -11.29 31.85
CA GLU A 334 32.73 -11.51 33.30
C GLU A 334 33.15 -10.29 34.13
N LEU A 335 34.19 -9.58 33.68
CA LEU A 335 34.64 -8.34 34.31
C LEU A 335 33.58 -7.25 34.15
N LEU A 336 33.03 -7.10 32.95
CA LEU A 336 31.97 -6.12 32.67
C LEU A 336 30.74 -6.37 33.55
N ARG A 337 30.33 -7.63 33.67
CA ARG A 337 29.23 -8.07 34.54
C ARG A 337 29.53 -7.79 36.02
N GLY A 338 30.75 -8.12 36.48
CA GLY A 338 31.19 -7.89 37.87
C GLY A 338 31.20 -6.41 38.29
N TYR A 339 31.47 -5.49 37.36
CA TYR A 339 31.39 -4.04 37.60
C TYR A 339 29.97 -3.46 37.41
N GLY A 340 28.99 -4.29 37.05
CA GLY A 340 27.58 -3.93 36.95
C GLY A 340 27.18 -3.27 35.62
N LEU A 341 27.96 -3.45 34.55
CA LEU A 341 27.62 -2.97 33.21
C LEU A 341 26.59 -3.91 32.55
N THR A 342 25.34 -3.82 33.01
CA THR A 342 24.23 -4.68 32.59
C THR A 342 22.92 -3.90 32.47
N ASN A 343 21.92 -4.42 31.74
CA ASN A 343 20.58 -3.81 31.60
C ASN A 343 20.61 -2.38 31.03
N LEU A 344 21.42 -2.16 30.01
CA LEU A 344 21.67 -0.88 29.33
C LEU A 344 21.88 -1.12 27.83
N THR A 345 21.97 -0.05 27.04
CA THR A 345 22.55 -0.10 25.70
C THR A 345 23.99 0.40 25.74
N LEU A 346 24.87 -0.29 25.02
CA LEU A 346 26.25 0.15 24.81
C LEU A 346 26.39 0.76 23.42
N GLU A 347 27.15 1.84 23.29
CA GLU A 347 27.51 2.42 22.00
C GLU A 347 29.02 2.36 21.82
N VAL A 348 29.49 1.83 20.70
CA VAL A 348 30.90 1.87 20.31
C VAL A 348 31.13 3.08 19.41
N GLY A 349 31.71 4.12 19.97
CA GLY A 349 31.98 5.39 19.32
C GLY A 349 33.46 5.78 19.36
N THR A 350 33.76 7.04 19.08
CA THR A 350 35.16 7.53 19.05
C THR A 350 35.68 7.93 20.43
N ARG A 351 34.80 8.25 21.38
CA ARG A 351 35.17 8.76 22.71
C ARG A 351 34.40 8.07 23.83
N HIS A 352 35.00 8.00 25.01
CA HIS A 352 34.30 7.59 26.22
C HIS A 352 33.36 8.69 26.70
N ALA A 353 32.06 8.41 26.69
CA ALA A 353 31.03 9.35 27.10
C ALA A 353 29.79 8.62 27.63
N MET A 354 28.86 9.36 28.21
CA MET A 354 27.59 8.83 28.72
C MET A 354 26.49 9.78 28.24
N ARG A 355 25.52 9.26 27.50
CA ARG A 355 24.40 10.06 27.00
C ARG A 355 23.36 10.25 28.11
N ALA A 356 22.63 11.38 28.07
CA ALA A 356 21.61 11.68 29.06
C ALA A 356 20.39 10.73 29.01
N ASN A 357 20.26 9.94 27.95
CA ASN A 357 19.21 8.92 27.79
C ASN A 357 19.59 7.55 28.37
N GLY A 358 20.73 7.41 29.05
CA GLY A 358 21.14 6.15 29.67
C GLY A 358 22.17 5.32 28.88
N VAL A 359 22.46 5.67 27.63
CA VAL A 359 23.41 4.93 26.78
C VAL A 359 24.86 5.24 27.17
N VAL A 360 25.69 4.20 27.31
CA VAL A 360 27.12 4.34 27.63
C VAL A 360 27.95 4.19 26.35
N ILE A 361 28.81 5.17 26.08
CA ILE A 361 29.69 5.19 24.91
C ILE A 361 31.09 4.70 25.30
N VAL A 362 31.56 3.66 24.60
CA VAL A 362 32.91 3.10 24.67
C VAL A 362 33.70 3.58 23.45
N SER A 363 34.93 4.07 23.67
CA SER A 363 35.81 4.44 22.56
C SER A 363 36.31 3.19 21.83
N SER A 364 36.36 3.25 20.50
CA SER A 364 36.98 2.26 19.63
C SER A 364 38.50 2.10 19.87
N ALA A 365 39.14 3.09 20.51
CA ALA A 365 40.56 3.05 20.85
C ALA A 365 40.86 2.36 22.20
N LEU A 366 39.85 1.81 22.88
CA LEU A 366 40.02 1.21 24.20
C LEU A 366 40.97 0.01 24.17
N THR A 367 42.00 0.06 25.02
CA THR A 367 42.95 -1.04 25.21
C THR A 367 42.61 -1.90 26.43
N ALA A 368 43.16 -3.11 26.50
CA ALA A 368 42.95 -4.03 27.63
C ALA A 368 43.42 -3.44 28.97
N ASP A 369 44.53 -2.70 28.96
CA ASP A 369 45.11 -2.09 30.15
C ASP A 369 44.26 -0.92 30.67
N GLU A 370 43.55 -0.22 29.78
CA GLU A 370 42.68 0.91 30.11
C GLU A 370 41.26 0.50 30.50
N LEU A 371 40.84 -0.73 30.17
CA LEU A 371 39.50 -1.25 30.45
C LEU A 371 39.15 -1.20 31.94
N LEU A 372 40.04 -1.71 32.81
CA LEU A 372 39.80 -1.77 34.24
C LEU A 372 39.80 -0.38 34.92
N PRO A 373 40.75 0.53 34.62
CA PRO A 373 40.67 1.93 35.02
C PRO A 373 39.38 2.64 34.55
N TRP A 374 38.94 2.37 33.32
CA TRP A 374 37.71 2.94 32.78
C TRP A 374 36.47 2.43 33.52
N LEU A 375 36.36 1.11 33.76
CA LEU A 375 35.26 0.51 34.50
C LEU A 375 35.15 1.05 35.93
N LYS A 376 36.28 1.21 36.63
CA LYS A 376 36.31 1.81 37.99
C LYS A 376 35.76 3.23 38.01
N LYS A 377 36.07 4.05 36.98
CA LYS A 377 35.54 5.41 36.85
C LYS A 377 34.05 5.41 36.50
N LEU A 378 33.58 4.39 35.78
CA LEU A 378 32.21 4.28 35.31
C LEU A 378 31.26 3.74 36.39
N GLN A 379 31.70 2.77 37.19
CA GLN A 379 30.92 2.06 38.19
C GLN A 379 29.98 2.94 39.05
N PRO A 380 30.43 4.05 39.67
CA PRO A 380 29.54 4.87 40.50
C PRO A 380 28.43 5.58 39.71
N LYS A 381 28.59 5.75 38.39
CA LYS A 381 27.63 6.45 37.52
C LYS A 381 26.62 5.49 36.87
N LEU A 382 26.85 4.18 36.91
CA LEU A 382 26.00 3.18 36.25
C LEU A 382 24.58 3.15 36.81
N ALA A 383 24.41 3.28 38.13
CA ALA A 383 23.09 3.27 38.76
C ALA A 383 22.20 4.41 38.23
N LEU A 384 22.78 5.61 38.04
CA LEU A 384 22.07 6.74 37.45
C LEU A 384 21.70 6.46 35.98
N GLN A 385 22.63 5.89 35.19
CA GLN A 385 22.34 5.58 33.79
C GLN A 385 21.24 4.55 33.62
N LYS A 386 21.22 3.48 34.43
CA LYS A 386 20.15 2.47 34.39
C LYS A 386 18.78 3.11 34.66
N ARG A 387 18.73 4.05 35.60
CA ARG A 387 17.51 4.80 35.89
C ARG A 387 17.10 5.70 34.72
N LEU A 388 18.04 6.45 34.15
CA LEU A 388 17.79 7.32 32.99
C LEU A 388 17.33 6.52 31.76
N TYR A 389 17.94 5.36 31.52
CA TYR A 389 17.59 4.44 30.45
C TYR A 389 16.16 3.91 30.59
N LYS A 390 15.78 3.45 31.79
CA LYS A 390 14.42 3.02 32.06
C LYS A 390 13.38 4.13 31.85
N ILE A 391 13.69 5.35 32.31
CA ILE A 391 12.81 6.52 32.11
C ILE A 391 12.71 6.85 30.61
N ALA A 392 13.82 6.81 29.88
CA ALA A 392 13.84 7.07 28.44
C ALA A 392 12.96 6.07 27.67
N LYS A 393 13.06 4.77 27.97
CA LYS A 393 12.19 3.74 27.38
C LYS A 393 10.70 4.02 27.66
N GLN A 394 10.35 4.30 28.91
CA GLN A 394 8.97 4.62 29.29
C GLN A 394 8.44 5.86 28.59
N LEU A 395 9.26 6.91 28.44
CA LEU A 395 8.86 8.13 27.73
C LEU A 395 8.69 7.86 26.23
N LEU A 396 9.59 7.10 25.60
CA LEU A 396 9.49 6.73 24.18
C LEU A 396 8.24 5.88 23.90
N GLU A 397 8.00 4.85 24.70
CA GLU A 397 6.80 4.00 24.60
C GLU A 397 5.52 4.84 24.74
N ALA A 398 5.48 5.73 25.75
CA ALA A 398 4.35 6.64 25.94
C ALA A 398 4.18 7.58 24.73
N THR A 399 5.24 8.21 24.24
CA THR A 399 5.15 9.11 23.07
C THR A 399 4.64 8.36 21.84
N MET A 400 5.20 7.19 21.53
CA MET A 400 4.74 6.39 20.39
C MET A 400 3.29 5.96 20.52
N TRP A 401 2.84 5.59 21.73
CA TRP A 401 1.44 5.25 21.99
C TRP A 401 0.52 6.44 21.70
N HIS A 402 0.79 7.63 22.25
CA HIS A 402 -0.05 8.81 22.01
C HIS A 402 -0.08 9.20 20.53
N LEU A 403 1.05 9.13 19.83
CA LEU A 403 1.11 9.40 18.39
C LEU A 403 0.32 8.37 17.58
N LYS A 404 0.36 7.09 17.97
CA LYS A 404 -0.42 6.03 17.31
C LYS A 404 -1.92 6.25 17.50
N GLU A 405 -2.36 6.58 18.71
CA GLU A 405 -3.76 6.88 18.98
C GLU A 405 -4.23 8.13 18.24
N PHE A 406 -3.41 9.18 18.18
CA PHE A 406 -3.73 10.36 17.36
C PHE A 406 -3.85 10.02 15.87
N ARG A 407 -2.97 9.16 15.32
CA ARG A 407 -3.12 8.66 13.94
C ARG A 407 -4.44 7.93 13.70
N ALA A 408 -4.90 7.16 14.69
CA ALA A 408 -6.14 6.41 14.58
C ALA A 408 -7.39 7.30 14.68
N ILE A 409 -7.32 8.42 15.40
CA ILE A 409 -8.46 9.32 15.62
C ILE A 409 -8.58 10.37 14.51
N ALA A 410 -7.48 11.06 14.18
CA ALA A 410 -7.47 12.21 13.28
C ALA A 410 -7.02 11.87 11.84
N GLU A 411 -6.48 10.67 11.60
CA GLU A 411 -6.01 10.19 10.29
C GLU A 411 -5.17 11.23 9.48
N PRO A 412 -4.10 11.81 10.06
CA PRO A 412 -3.25 12.75 9.32
C PRO A 412 -2.42 12.04 8.25
N GLY A 413 -1.98 12.80 7.24
CA GLY A 413 -1.06 12.32 6.20
C GLY A 413 0.30 11.88 6.74
N GLY A 414 0.76 12.52 7.82
CA GLY A 414 1.99 12.15 8.48
C GLY A 414 2.14 12.79 9.86
N ILE A 415 3.01 12.20 10.68
CA ILE A 415 3.44 12.80 11.95
C ILE A 415 4.93 12.58 12.15
N ASP A 416 5.65 13.67 12.37
CA ASP A 416 7.08 13.68 12.64
C ASP A 416 7.41 14.43 13.93
N ALA A 417 7.68 13.65 14.98
CA ALA A 417 8.15 14.16 16.27
C ALA A 417 9.68 14.02 16.45
N TYR A 418 10.39 13.51 15.44
CA TYR A 418 11.78 13.06 15.59
C TYR A 418 12.80 13.80 14.74
N ASN A 419 12.36 14.69 13.83
CA ASN A 419 13.25 15.53 13.02
C ASN A 419 14.16 16.46 13.83
N ASN A 420 13.67 16.98 14.95
CA ASN A 420 14.37 17.99 15.75
C ASN A 420 14.94 17.43 17.06
N ASP A 421 16.04 18.03 17.53
CA ASP A 421 16.73 17.68 18.77
C ASP A 421 15.99 18.21 20.02
N TYR A 422 14.82 17.61 20.31
CA TYR A 422 14.07 17.84 21.55
C TYR A 422 14.30 16.75 22.58
N THR A 423 14.17 17.11 23.87
CA THR A 423 14.14 16.13 24.96
C THR A 423 12.91 15.22 24.85
N TYR A 424 12.99 14.00 25.38
CA TYR A 424 11.84 13.09 25.37
C TYR A 424 10.62 13.63 26.12
N ALA A 425 10.83 14.46 27.15
CA ALA A 425 9.75 15.11 27.87
C ALA A 425 8.95 16.06 26.96
N GLN A 426 9.65 16.89 26.18
CA GLN A 426 9.02 17.83 25.23
C GLN A 426 8.27 17.09 24.11
N ARG A 427 8.85 16.00 23.59
CA ARG A 427 8.17 15.16 22.58
C ARG A 427 6.90 14.51 23.14
N LEU A 428 6.94 14.05 24.39
CA LEU A 428 5.78 13.47 25.06
C LEU A 428 4.69 14.51 25.34
N GLU A 429 5.07 15.72 25.76
CA GLU A 429 4.13 16.82 25.98
C GLU A 429 3.38 17.17 24.68
N TRP A 430 4.13 17.31 23.60
CA TRP A 430 3.57 17.53 22.26
C TRP A 430 2.60 16.41 21.83
N ALA A 431 3.02 15.16 21.97
CA ALA A 431 2.21 14.01 21.58
C ALA A 431 0.93 13.88 22.43
N LYS A 432 1.01 14.19 23.72
CA LYS A 432 -0.16 14.22 24.62
C LYS A 432 -1.15 15.31 24.22
N GLU A 433 -0.65 16.48 23.86
CA GLU A 433 -1.51 17.60 23.47
C GLU A 433 -2.20 17.33 22.13
N LEU A 434 -1.48 16.75 21.14
CA LEU A 434 -2.09 16.27 19.90
C LEU A 434 -3.17 15.22 20.16
N PHE A 435 -2.86 14.21 20.99
CA PHE A 435 -3.83 13.19 21.36
C PHE A 435 -5.07 13.79 22.03
N ARG A 436 -4.89 14.75 22.95
CA ARG A 436 -5.97 15.45 23.65
C ARG A 436 -6.95 16.13 22.69
N ILE A 437 -6.43 16.79 21.64
CA ILE A 437 -7.27 17.49 20.65
C ILE A 437 -7.71 16.60 19.49
N GLY A 438 -7.23 15.35 19.40
CA GLY A 438 -7.49 14.46 18.27
C GLY A 438 -8.98 14.29 17.97
N SER A 439 -9.82 14.11 19.01
CA SER A 439 -11.27 13.98 18.83
C SER A 439 -11.93 15.26 18.30
N SER A 440 -11.40 16.42 18.68
CA SER A 440 -11.88 17.71 18.19
C SER A 440 -11.49 17.95 16.74
N LEU A 441 -10.33 17.40 16.31
CA LEU A 441 -9.85 17.50 14.93
C LEU A 441 -10.47 16.46 13.99
N ALA A 442 -11.03 15.37 14.52
CA ALA A 442 -11.64 14.27 13.75
C ALA A 442 -12.73 14.65 12.72
N PRO A 443 -13.53 15.73 12.89
CA PRO A 443 -14.52 16.12 11.88
C PRO A 443 -13.93 16.57 10.53
N TRP A 444 -12.62 16.84 10.46
CA TRP A 444 -11.94 17.33 9.27
C TRP A 444 -10.96 16.29 8.72
N ASP A 445 -10.73 16.32 7.41
CA ASP A 445 -9.78 15.41 6.74
C ASP A 445 -8.37 16.01 6.77
N TRP A 446 -7.42 15.25 7.32
CA TRP A 446 -6.02 15.66 7.50
C TRP A 446 -5.05 14.83 6.63
N LYS A 447 -5.55 14.00 5.70
CA LYS A 447 -4.73 13.06 4.91
C LYS A 447 -3.62 13.70 4.08
N ASP A 448 -3.78 14.95 3.68
CA ASP A 448 -2.77 15.69 2.92
C ASP A 448 -1.86 16.54 3.82
N ILE A 449 -2.06 16.48 5.15
CA ILE A 449 -1.38 17.34 6.12
C ILE A 449 -0.44 16.52 7.01
N THR A 450 0.80 17.01 7.14
CA THR A 450 1.81 16.44 8.03
C THR A 450 1.98 17.32 9.27
N PHE A 451 1.84 16.71 10.45
CA PHE A 451 2.10 17.37 11.74
C PHE A 451 3.56 17.17 12.14
N VAL A 452 4.30 18.26 12.35
CA VAL A 452 5.73 18.25 12.66
C VAL A 452 5.99 18.99 13.97
N LEU A 453 6.84 18.43 14.83
CA LEU A 453 7.35 19.10 16.01
C LEU A 453 8.44 20.11 15.60
N ALA A 454 8.20 21.40 15.80
CA ALA A 454 9.09 22.49 15.39
C ALA A 454 9.22 23.56 16.48
N PRO A 455 10.26 24.42 16.48
CA PRO A 455 10.42 25.45 17.50
C PRO A 455 9.36 26.55 17.41
N ASP A 456 8.91 26.84 16.20
CA ASP A 456 7.96 27.90 15.90
C ASP A 456 6.65 27.32 15.34
N VAL A 457 5.56 28.07 15.48
CA VAL A 457 4.27 27.73 14.88
C VAL A 457 4.29 28.12 13.41
N ASP A 458 4.08 27.15 12.53
CA ASP A 458 3.93 27.37 11.09
C ASP A 458 2.76 26.53 10.56
N VAL A 459 1.79 27.18 9.91
CA VAL A 459 0.61 26.51 9.35
C VAL A 459 0.53 26.84 7.88
N ASP A 460 1.06 25.94 7.05
CA ASP A 460 1.05 26.05 5.60
C ASP A 460 0.01 25.10 4.99
N TRP A 461 -1.18 25.63 4.76
CA TRP A 461 -2.29 24.92 4.10
C TRP A 461 -1.99 24.55 2.64
N ALA A 462 -1.08 25.25 1.96
CA ALA A 462 -0.78 25.00 0.55
C ALA A 462 0.21 23.84 0.38
N ARG A 463 1.17 23.71 1.30
CA ARG A 463 2.14 22.61 1.31
C ARG A 463 1.69 21.40 2.13
N GLY A 464 0.61 21.53 2.91
CA GLY A 464 0.14 20.48 3.80
C GLY A 464 1.07 20.27 4.99
N LEU A 465 1.59 21.35 5.58
CA LEU A 465 2.52 21.29 6.70
C LEU A 465 1.99 22.06 7.90
N ILE A 466 1.92 21.40 9.05
CA ILE A 466 1.58 22.02 10.33
C ILE A 466 2.72 21.77 11.30
N ALA A 467 3.51 22.80 11.53
CA ALA A 467 4.62 22.81 12.45
C ALA A 467 4.17 23.41 13.80
N LEU A 468 4.29 22.64 14.87
CA LEU A 468 3.80 23.02 16.21
C LEU A 468 4.91 22.88 17.26
N PRO A 469 5.06 23.84 18.18
CA PRO A 469 5.98 23.72 19.31
C PRO A 469 5.47 22.76 20.37
N HIS A 470 6.39 22.21 21.16
CA HIS A 470 6.07 21.24 22.21
C HIS A 470 5.02 21.72 23.22
N ASN A 471 4.94 23.03 23.46
CA ASN A 471 4.07 23.70 24.42
C ASN A 471 2.91 24.46 23.74
N PHE A 472 2.51 24.06 22.53
CA PHE A 472 1.38 24.68 21.84
C PHE A 472 0.07 24.50 22.62
N ASN A 473 -0.83 25.47 22.50
CA ASN A 473 -2.16 25.37 23.10
C ASN A 473 -3.12 24.72 22.09
N GLY A 474 -3.53 23.48 22.36
CA GLY A 474 -4.41 22.73 21.49
C GLY A 474 -5.81 23.35 21.34
N ASP A 475 -6.35 23.99 22.39
CA ASP A 475 -7.68 24.62 22.30
C ASP A 475 -7.64 25.86 21.40
N ALA A 476 -6.54 26.61 21.44
CA ALA A 476 -6.33 27.73 20.54
C ALA A 476 -6.18 27.26 19.08
N PHE A 477 -5.52 26.13 18.86
CA PHE A 477 -5.40 25.52 17.54
C PHE A 477 -6.74 25.03 17.00
N VAL A 478 -7.56 24.35 17.82
CA VAL A 478 -8.92 23.93 17.42
C VAL A 478 -9.78 25.13 17.04
N ARG A 479 -9.76 26.21 17.83
CA ARG A 479 -10.48 27.45 17.49
C ARG A 479 -10.01 28.06 16.17
N TYR A 480 -8.70 28.07 15.92
CA TYR A 480 -8.15 28.53 14.65
C TYR A 480 -8.69 27.71 13.46
N VAL A 481 -8.77 26.37 13.61
CA VAL A 481 -9.34 25.51 12.57
C VAL A 481 -10.84 25.76 12.39
N GLU A 482 -11.58 25.95 13.47
CA GLU A 482 -13.00 26.33 13.42
C GLU A 482 -13.21 27.66 12.68
N ASP A 483 -12.36 28.66 12.95
CA ASP A 483 -12.40 29.97 12.27
C ASP A 483 -12.14 29.82 10.77
N VAL A 484 -11.14 29.03 10.36
CA VAL A 484 -10.88 28.72 8.94
C VAL A 484 -12.10 28.08 8.26
N GLN A 485 -12.80 27.19 8.97
CA GLN A 485 -14.02 26.55 8.47
C GLN A 485 -15.21 27.52 8.41
N HIS A 486 -15.33 28.42 9.37
CA HIS A 486 -16.32 29.48 9.35
C HIS A 486 -16.09 30.44 8.18
N GLU A 487 -14.84 30.80 7.90
CA GLU A 487 -14.48 31.61 6.74
C GLU A 487 -14.77 30.89 5.41
N ALA A 488 -14.47 29.60 5.30
CA ALA A 488 -14.78 28.80 4.11
C ALA A 488 -16.31 28.73 3.87
N LYS A 489 -17.09 28.49 4.92
CA LYS A 489 -18.57 28.49 4.86
C LYS A 489 -19.12 29.87 4.48
N ARG A 490 -18.55 30.95 5.02
CA ARG A 490 -18.94 32.33 4.68
C ARG A 490 -18.68 32.61 3.20
N ARG A 491 -17.47 32.31 2.72
CA ARG A 491 -17.08 32.47 1.31
C ARG A 491 -18.03 31.70 0.37
N LYS A 492 -18.38 30.45 0.71
CA LYS A 492 -19.31 29.67 -0.11
C LYS A 492 -20.73 30.23 -0.11
N ARG A 493 -21.20 30.79 1.02
CA ARG A 493 -22.49 31.47 1.09
C ARG A 493 -22.52 32.73 0.24
N GLU A 494 -21.46 33.53 0.29
CA GLU A 494 -21.31 34.74 -0.54
C GLU A 494 -21.32 34.36 -2.03
N GLU A 495 -20.56 33.34 -2.45
CA GLU A 495 -20.56 32.82 -3.82
C GLU A 495 -21.95 32.38 -4.29
N LEU A 496 -22.70 31.65 -3.45
CA LEU A 496 -24.07 31.22 -3.79
C LEU A 496 -25.06 32.39 -3.87
N LEU A 497 -24.89 33.42 -3.02
CA LEU A 497 -25.69 34.64 -3.08
C LEU A 497 -25.38 35.45 -4.34
N GLU A 498 -24.10 35.54 -4.73
CA GLU A 498 -23.68 36.18 -5.98
C GLU A 498 -24.21 35.44 -7.21
N GLU A 499 -24.11 34.11 -7.26
CA GLU A 499 -24.70 33.30 -8.33
C GLU A 499 -26.22 33.49 -8.41
N SER A 500 -26.91 33.52 -7.26
CA SER A 500 -28.35 33.77 -7.24
C SER A 500 -28.69 35.20 -7.67
N ALA A 501 -27.87 36.19 -7.32
CA ALA A 501 -28.08 37.58 -7.72
C ALA A 501 -27.86 37.75 -9.23
N MET A 502 -26.84 37.10 -9.80
CA MET A 502 -26.61 37.08 -11.25
C MET A 502 -27.79 36.41 -11.98
N ARG A 503 -28.27 35.25 -11.52
CA ARG A 503 -29.43 34.59 -12.14
C ARG A 503 -30.70 35.43 -12.07
N ARG A 504 -30.91 36.20 -11.00
CA ARG A 504 -32.06 37.13 -10.89
C ARG A 504 -31.93 38.28 -11.87
N ARG A 505 -30.73 38.88 -12.01
CA ARG A 505 -30.45 39.91 -13.00
C ARG A 505 -30.68 39.40 -14.41
N ASP A 506 -30.13 38.24 -14.76
CA ASP A 506 -30.34 37.61 -16.08
C ASP A 506 -31.83 37.34 -16.38
N ALA A 507 -32.61 36.97 -15.35
CA ALA A 507 -34.05 36.74 -15.49
C ALA A 507 -34.87 38.05 -15.56
N GLU A 508 -34.41 39.11 -14.92
CA GLU A 508 -34.98 40.46 -15.06
C GLU A 508 -34.65 41.05 -16.43
N ASP A 509 -33.41 40.92 -16.90
CA ASP A 509 -32.99 41.37 -18.23
C ASP A 509 -33.73 40.62 -19.33
N LYS A 510 -33.96 39.31 -19.20
CA LYS A 510 -34.80 38.54 -20.14
C LYS A 510 -36.26 38.98 -20.11
N ARG A 511 -36.83 39.23 -18.93
CA ARG A 511 -38.20 39.75 -18.83
C ARG A 511 -38.31 41.16 -19.42
N GLN A 512 -37.29 41.99 -19.26
CA GLN A 512 -37.23 43.31 -19.86
C GLN A 512 -37.14 43.20 -21.39
N GLN A 513 -36.28 42.33 -21.93
CA GLN A 513 -36.20 42.04 -23.36
C GLN A 513 -37.54 41.54 -23.92
N GLU A 514 -38.19 40.58 -23.25
CA GLU A 514 -39.52 40.07 -23.64
C GLU A 514 -40.58 41.18 -23.58
N HIS A 515 -40.51 42.07 -22.59
CA HIS A 515 -41.43 43.21 -22.46
C HIS A 515 -41.22 44.27 -23.55
N ASP A 516 -39.97 44.61 -23.86
CA ASP A 516 -39.61 45.58 -24.90
C ASP A 516 -39.97 45.02 -26.30
N GLU A 517 -39.78 43.72 -26.54
CA GLU A 517 -40.28 43.03 -27.73
C GLU A 517 -41.81 43.07 -27.83
N ALA A 518 -42.52 42.83 -26.72
CA ALA A 518 -43.99 42.87 -26.68
C ALA A 518 -44.55 44.29 -26.88
N LEU A 519 -43.84 45.32 -26.44
CA LEU A 519 -44.18 46.73 -26.67
C LEU A 519 -43.83 47.23 -28.08
N MET A 520 -43.23 46.38 -28.94
CA MET A 520 -42.70 46.77 -30.24
C MET A 520 -41.75 47.97 -30.16
N LEU A 521 -41.03 48.11 -29.06
CA LEU A 521 -39.90 49.02 -28.91
C LEU A 521 -38.67 48.40 -29.58
N LYS A 522 -38.81 48.03 -30.85
CA LYS A 522 -37.62 47.82 -31.68
C LYS A 522 -37.14 49.19 -32.08
N GLU A 523 -36.06 49.65 -31.46
CA GLU A 523 -35.26 50.75 -31.98
C GLU A 523 -34.80 50.35 -33.39
N GLU A 524 -35.48 50.88 -34.41
CA GLU A 524 -34.92 50.94 -35.76
C GLU A 524 -33.80 51.97 -35.73
N GLU A 525 -32.57 51.51 -35.46
CA GLU A 525 -31.36 52.30 -35.71
C GLU A 525 -31.16 52.48 -37.22
N THR A 526 -31.74 53.55 -37.78
CA THR A 526 -31.27 54.16 -39.03
C THR A 526 -31.36 55.69 -38.97
N GLY A 527 -30.20 56.32 -38.78
CA GLY A 527 -29.71 57.45 -39.60
C GLY A 527 -30.53 58.74 -39.74
N GLU A 528 -30.07 59.77 -39.03
CA GLU A 528 -29.97 61.19 -39.43
C GLU A 528 -31.22 61.95 -39.94
N GLY A 529 -31.63 62.97 -39.17
CA GLY A 529 -32.12 64.23 -39.75
C GLY A 529 -33.52 64.69 -39.37
N GLY A 530 -33.66 65.26 -38.16
CA GLY A 530 -34.63 66.33 -37.88
C GLY A 530 -36.07 65.92 -37.53
N GLU A 531 -36.38 65.86 -36.23
CA GLU A 531 -37.64 66.34 -35.63
C GLU A 531 -37.59 66.21 -34.09
N ALA A 532 -36.63 66.89 -33.46
CA ALA A 532 -36.48 66.97 -31.99
C ALA A 532 -37.54 67.86 -31.28
N VAL A 533 -38.72 68.05 -31.87
CA VAL A 533 -39.78 68.93 -31.33
C VAL A 533 -41.03 68.14 -30.91
N SER A 534 -41.14 66.85 -31.28
CA SER A 534 -42.33 66.02 -30.99
C SER A 534 -42.24 65.24 -29.66
N GLN A 535 -41.06 64.73 -29.29
CA GLN A 535 -40.89 63.96 -28.04
C GLN A 535 -40.92 64.81 -26.77
N ASP A 536 -40.42 66.05 -26.82
CA ASP A 536 -40.52 66.98 -25.67
C ASP A 536 -41.95 67.48 -25.46
N ALA A 537 -42.74 67.65 -26.53
CA ALA A 537 -44.16 68.01 -26.42
C ALA A 537 -45.00 66.90 -25.77
N LEU A 538 -44.70 65.62 -26.05
CA LEU A 538 -45.33 64.46 -25.40
C LEU A 538 -44.90 64.31 -23.94
N ARG A 539 -43.62 64.55 -23.62
CA ARG A 539 -43.12 64.57 -22.22
C ARG A 539 -43.67 65.75 -21.42
N GLU A 540 -43.83 66.93 -22.03
CA GLU A 540 -44.49 68.08 -21.40
C GLU A 540 -45.98 67.85 -21.21
N MET A 541 -46.66 67.17 -22.15
CA MET A 541 -48.05 66.77 -21.97
C MET A 541 -48.19 65.79 -20.81
N TYR A 542 -47.32 64.78 -20.72
CA TYR A 542 -47.32 63.80 -19.64
C TYR A 542 -47.07 64.42 -18.26
N ARG A 543 -46.13 65.38 -18.17
CA ARG A 543 -45.87 66.17 -16.95
C ARG A 543 -47.06 67.06 -16.59
N ARG A 544 -47.77 67.64 -17.57
CA ARG A 544 -48.99 68.43 -17.33
C ARG A 544 -50.21 67.60 -16.94
N THR A 545 -50.32 66.36 -17.42
CA THR A 545 -51.45 65.46 -17.11
C THR A 545 -51.32 64.72 -15.80
N THR A 546 -50.15 64.71 -15.16
CA THR A 546 -49.92 64.03 -13.86
C THR A 546 -49.14 64.90 -12.87
N PRO A 547 -49.72 66.04 -12.41
CA PRO A 547 -49.02 67.02 -11.57
C PRO A 547 -48.72 66.54 -10.13
N HIS A 548 -49.16 65.34 -9.73
CA HIS A 548 -48.94 64.78 -8.38
C HIS A 548 -47.92 63.64 -8.33
N MET A 549 -47.32 63.26 -9.47
CA MET A 549 -46.41 62.10 -9.51
C MET A 549 -45.04 62.40 -8.87
N GLU A 550 -44.57 63.65 -8.91
CA GLU A 550 -43.37 64.09 -8.19
C GLU A 550 -43.60 64.18 -6.67
N GLU A 551 -44.84 64.41 -6.23
CA GLU A 551 -45.23 64.38 -4.80
C GLU A 551 -45.23 62.96 -4.23
N TYR A 552 -45.55 61.95 -5.05
CA TYR A 552 -45.45 60.52 -4.71
C TYR A 552 -44.01 60.00 -4.68
N LEU A 553 -43.12 60.54 -5.52
CA LEU A 553 -41.71 60.15 -5.55
C LEU A 553 -40.87 60.90 -4.50
N ALA A 554 -41.28 62.12 -4.11
CA ALA A 554 -40.62 62.91 -3.06
C ALA A 554 -41.06 62.58 -1.62
N SER A 555 -42.18 61.86 -1.43
CA SER A 555 -42.73 61.52 -0.09
C SER A 555 -42.20 60.23 0.54
N SER A 556 -41.12 59.61 0.01
CA SER A 556 -40.41 58.54 0.72
C SER A 556 -38.92 58.86 0.93
N SER A 557 -38.66 60.06 1.47
CA SER A 557 -37.40 60.33 2.16
C SER A 557 -37.40 59.65 3.54
N HIS A 558 -36.20 59.31 4.01
CA HIS A 558 -35.89 58.46 5.16
C HIS A 558 -36.78 58.54 6.42
N ARG A 559 -36.92 57.34 7.02
CA ARG A 559 -37.44 56.97 8.37
C ARG A 559 -38.93 56.66 8.48
N VAL A 560 -39.26 55.38 8.34
CA VAL A 560 -40.34 54.72 9.10
C VAL A 560 -39.89 53.31 9.50
N ASP A 561 -39.88 53.10 10.82
CA ASP A 561 -39.93 51.90 11.67
C ASP A 561 -39.55 50.49 11.16
N PRO A 562 -38.72 49.72 11.90
CA PRO A 562 -38.48 48.29 11.67
C PRO A 562 -39.62 47.37 12.16
N LEU A 563 -40.79 47.93 12.49
CA LEU A 563 -41.95 47.17 12.98
C LEU A 563 -43.23 47.75 12.35
N SER A 564 -43.58 47.28 11.14
CA SER A 564 -44.94 47.13 10.60
C SER A 564 -45.02 47.29 9.07
N VAL A 565 -44.44 46.35 8.32
CA VAL A 565 -45.05 45.89 7.06
C VAL A 565 -44.68 44.42 6.86
N GLU A 566 -45.50 43.54 7.40
CA GLU A 566 -45.59 42.17 6.88
C GLU A 566 -46.01 42.28 5.42
N ARG A 567 -45.05 42.14 4.50
CA ARG A 567 -45.38 41.81 3.11
C ARG A 567 -45.71 40.31 3.06
N PRO A 568 -46.71 39.92 2.25
CA PRO A 568 -47.33 38.61 2.37
C PRO A 568 -46.29 37.51 2.08
N LEU A 569 -46.20 36.53 2.98
CA LEU A 569 -45.50 35.27 2.75
C LEU A 569 -46.06 34.63 1.47
N VAL A 570 -45.31 34.72 0.37
CA VAL A 570 -45.66 34.13 -0.93
C VAL A 570 -45.64 32.58 -0.88
N HIS A 571 -45.38 31.98 0.29
CA HIS A 571 -45.54 30.56 0.58
C HIS A 571 -46.26 30.29 1.92
N ALA A 572 -47.22 31.13 2.31
CA ALA A 572 -48.21 30.74 3.31
C ALA A 572 -49.26 29.84 2.63
N VAL A 573 -49.34 28.58 3.06
CA VAL A 573 -50.45 27.69 2.73
C VAL A 573 -51.68 28.27 3.44
N THR A 574 -52.58 28.92 2.70
CA THR A 574 -53.86 29.34 3.24
C THR A 574 -54.76 28.11 3.33
N PHE A 575 -55.04 27.65 4.55
CA PHE A 575 -56.07 26.65 4.79
C PHE A 575 -57.45 27.30 4.64
N ASN A 576 -58.41 26.61 4.03
CA ASN A 576 -59.75 27.17 3.83
C ASN A 576 -60.59 27.09 5.12
N SER A 577 -60.13 26.39 6.16
CA SER A 577 -60.71 26.39 7.50
C SER A 577 -59.68 25.98 8.56
N ASP A 578 -59.90 26.37 9.81
CA ASP A 578 -59.06 25.98 10.95
C ASP A 578 -59.00 24.46 11.17
N ALA A 579 -60.06 23.74 10.77
CA ALA A 579 -60.08 22.27 10.83
C ALA A 579 -59.14 21.62 9.78
N GLU A 580 -59.00 22.23 8.60
CA GLU A 580 -58.08 21.78 7.56
C GLU A 580 -56.61 22.04 7.97
N ALA A 581 -56.37 23.16 8.66
CA ALA A 581 -55.06 23.47 9.25
C ALA A 581 -54.69 22.45 10.34
N GLU A 582 -55.62 22.11 11.24
CA GLU A 582 -55.37 21.19 12.35
C GLU A 582 -55.13 19.75 11.89
N ASP A 583 -55.88 19.27 10.90
CA ASP A 583 -55.67 17.93 10.32
C ASP A 583 -54.35 17.85 9.57
N GLN A 584 -53.94 18.93 8.90
CA GLN A 584 -52.68 18.96 8.17
C GLN A 584 -51.48 19.04 9.12
N LEU A 585 -51.57 19.79 10.22
CA LEU A 585 -50.54 19.83 11.27
C LEU A 585 -50.45 18.52 12.06
N LYS A 586 -51.56 17.79 12.26
CA LYS A 586 -51.54 16.42 12.78
C LYS A 586 -50.92 15.43 11.80
N TRP A 587 -51.20 15.56 10.51
CA TRP A 587 -50.63 14.71 9.46
C TRP A 587 -49.12 14.92 9.28
N GLU A 588 -48.65 16.16 9.44
CA GLU A 588 -47.23 16.52 9.44
C GLU A 588 -46.51 16.23 10.78
N GLY A 589 -47.25 15.79 11.81
CA GLY A 589 -46.69 15.29 13.07
C GLY A 589 -46.25 16.37 14.07
N PHE A 590 -46.75 17.60 13.96
CA PHE A 590 -46.29 18.75 14.76
C PHE A 590 -46.70 18.73 16.24
N TYR A 591 -47.69 17.91 16.63
CA TYR A 591 -48.24 17.86 18.00
C TYR A 591 -47.77 16.66 18.85
N ALA A 592 -46.70 15.96 18.45
CA ALA A 592 -46.09 14.93 19.29
C ALA A 592 -45.02 15.56 20.20
N ASP A 593 -45.28 15.64 21.51
CA ASP A 593 -44.39 16.24 22.52
C ASP A 593 -42.99 15.59 22.60
N PRO A 594 -41.91 16.35 22.85
CA PRO A 594 -40.60 15.81 23.18
C PRO A 594 -40.29 15.92 24.70
N TYR A 595 -39.49 14.98 25.21
CA TYR A 595 -38.84 14.88 26.55
C TYR A 595 -39.57 14.16 27.71
N VAL A 596 -39.02 13.00 28.09
CA VAL A 596 -38.63 12.69 29.49
C VAL A 596 -37.33 11.85 29.47
N ASP A 597 -36.26 12.39 30.06
CA ASP A 597 -35.06 11.66 30.50
C ASP A 597 -35.42 10.72 31.65
N GLN A 598 -35.37 9.40 31.44
CA GLN A 598 -34.97 8.40 32.46
C GLN A 598 -34.43 7.14 31.77
N VAL A 599 -33.17 6.82 32.03
CA VAL A 599 -32.51 5.54 31.68
C VAL A 599 -32.52 4.70 32.97
N PRO A 600 -33.00 3.43 33.01
CA PRO A 600 -32.11 2.29 32.73
C PRO A 600 -32.71 0.95 32.22
N THR A 601 -31.89 0.29 31.39
CA THR A 601 -31.63 -1.17 31.23
C THR A 601 -32.74 -2.13 30.79
N GLY A 602 -32.52 -2.79 29.65
CA GLY A 602 -33.05 -4.13 29.34
C GLY A 602 -33.31 -4.40 27.86
N ASP A 603 -32.37 -5.10 27.22
CA ASP A 603 -32.45 -5.93 26.00
C ASP A 603 -33.26 -5.49 24.74
N LEU A 604 -32.55 -5.51 23.60
CA LEU A 604 -33.01 -5.79 22.23
C LEU A 604 -33.78 -4.74 21.41
N ASP A 605 -34.10 -3.56 21.95
CA ASP A 605 -34.80 -2.51 21.17
C ASP A 605 -33.90 -1.41 20.55
N ASP A 606 -32.58 -1.50 20.67
CA ASP A 606 -31.65 -0.46 20.17
C ASP A 606 -31.49 -0.38 18.65
N VAL A 607 -31.92 -1.39 17.89
CA VAL A 607 -31.79 -1.36 16.41
C VAL A 607 -32.93 -0.55 15.76
N ALA A 608 -34.11 -0.50 16.37
CA ALA A 608 -35.22 0.27 15.84
C ALA A 608 -35.06 1.78 16.12
N HIS A 609 -34.47 2.14 17.26
CA HIS A 609 -34.38 3.53 17.70
C HIS A 609 -33.17 4.29 17.14
N THR A 610 -32.03 3.62 16.92
CA THR A 610 -30.90 4.21 16.17
C THR A 610 -31.23 4.40 14.68
N PHE A 611 -32.17 3.62 14.13
CA PHE A 611 -32.59 3.69 12.73
C PHE A 611 -33.46 4.92 12.41
N MET A 612 -34.14 5.51 13.43
CA MET A 612 -35.03 6.66 13.22
C MET A 612 -34.32 8.03 13.32
N LEU A 613 -33.07 8.08 13.79
CA LEU A 613 -32.35 9.33 14.09
C LEU A 613 -31.41 9.84 12.98
N THR A 614 -31.23 9.13 11.87
CA THR A 614 -30.26 9.52 10.81
C THR A 614 -30.94 10.09 9.57
N ASN A 615 -30.28 11.04 8.89
CA ASN A 615 -30.76 11.75 7.70
C ASN A 615 -31.30 10.79 6.61
N ARG A 616 -32.39 11.19 5.94
CA ARG A 616 -33.08 10.45 4.86
C ARG A 616 -32.14 9.81 3.83
N TRP A 617 -31.02 10.46 3.53
CA TRP A 617 -30.00 9.97 2.61
C TRP A 617 -29.22 8.76 3.15
N HIS A 618 -28.83 8.77 4.43
CA HIS A 618 -28.16 7.64 5.09
C HIS A 618 -29.09 6.42 5.22
N ARG A 619 -30.41 6.63 5.32
CA ARG A 619 -31.41 5.53 5.33
C ARG A 619 -31.49 4.78 4.01
N GLU A 620 -31.47 5.51 2.88
CA GLU A 620 -31.50 4.89 1.55
C GLU A 620 -30.20 4.16 1.22
N GLU A 621 -29.07 4.69 1.68
CA GLU A 621 -27.75 4.10 1.45
C GLU A 621 -27.52 2.86 2.31
N ALA A 622 -27.90 2.90 3.61
CA ALA A 622 -27.84 1.75 4.50
C ALA A 622 -28.76 0.62 4.02
N ALA A 623 -29.98 0.93 3.58
CA ALA A 623 -30.91 -0.06 3.03
C ALA A 623 -30.40 -0.70 1.73
N LYS A 624 -29.75 0.08 0.85
CA LYS A 624 -29.09 -0.45 -0.36
C LYS A 624 -27.94 -1.38 0.00
N LYS A 625 -27.09 -0.99 0.94
CA LYS A 625 -25.94 -1.79 1.41
C LYS A 625 -26.40 -3.11 2.04
N MET A 626 -27.50 -3.08 2.79
CA MET A 626 -28.09 -4.27 3.43
C MET A 626 -28.75 -5.21 2.43
N LEU A 627 -29.36 -4.68 1.36
CA LEU A 627 -29.88 -5.47 0.23
C LEU A 627 -28.75 -6.08 -0.59
N GLU A 628 -27.64 -5.37 -0.76
CA GLU A 628 -26.45 -5.89 -1.43
C GLU A 628 -25.79 -7.01 -0.64
N THR A 629 -25.65 -6.87 0.68
CA THR A 629 -25.17 -7.95 1.53
C THR A 629 -26.10 -9.15 1.46
N LEU A 630 -27.42 -8.98 1.64
CA LEU A 630 -28.39 -10.09 1.52
C LEU A 630 -28.38 -10.78 0.14
N ARG A 631 -28.17 -10.02 -0.94
CA ARG A 631 -28.04 -10.56 -2.31
C ARG A 631 -26.73 -11.34 -2.51
N ASN A 632 -25.67 -10.93 -1.84
CA ASN A 632 -24.38 -11.62 -1.84
C ASN A 632 -24.40 -12.88 -0.97
N THR A 633 -25.11 -12.86 0.17
CA THR A 633 -25.17 -14.02 1.09
C THR A 633 -26.05 -15.16 0.57
N TYR A 634 -27.17 -14.86 -0.12
CA TYR A 634 -28.16 -15.90 -0.48
C TYR A 634 -28.09 -16.40 -1.93
N GLY A 635 -27.21 -15.86 -2.77
CA GLY A 635 -26.98 -16.36 -4.13
C GLY A 635 -28.19 -16.21 -5.08
N LYS A 636 -27.93 -16.17 -6.39
CA LYS A 636 -28.89 -15.78 -7.45
C LYS A 636 -30.10 -16.71 -7.70
N LYS A 637 -30.47 -17.60 -6.79
CA LYS A 637 -31.60 -18.54 -6.98
C LYS A 637 -32.47 -18.63 -5.73
N GLY A 638 -33.53 -17.82 -5.65
CA GLY A 638 -34.61 -18.14 -4.70
C GLY A 638 -35.73 -17.14 -4.50
N ARG A 639 -35.46 -15.84 -4.29
CA ARG A 639 -36.50 -14.85 -3.95
C ARG A 639 -36.23 -13.50 -4.60
N ARG A 640 -37.27 -12.87 -5.15
CA ARG A 640 -37.22 -11.46 -5.56
C ARG A 640 -37.26 -10.61 -4.30
N PHE A 641 -36.18 -9.89 -4.03
CA PHE A 641 -36.16 -8.80 -3.07
C PHE A 641 -36.41 -7.52 -3.86
N ASP A 642 -37.66 -7.07 -3.88
CA ASP A 642 -38.02 -5.80 -4.53
C ASP A 642 -37.98 -4.67 -3.49
N TYR A 643 -37.40 -3.54 -3.89
CA TYR A 643 -37.33 -2.33 -3.08
C TYR A 643 -38.69 -1.61 -3.13
N GLN A 644 -39.39 -1.54 -1.99
CA GLN A 644 -40.54 -0.66 -1.82
C GLN A 644 -40.06 0.69 -1.28
N LYS A 645 -40.37 1.78 -2.00
CA LYS A 645 -40.14 3.14 -1.50
C LYS A 645 -41.07 3.40 -0.32
N MET A 646 -40.57 4.05 0.73
CA MET A 646 -41.38 4.41 1.91
C MET A 646 -42.66 5.21 1.57
N GLY A 647 -42.64 5.97 0.47
CA GLY A 647 -43.84 6.69 -0.01
C GLY A 647 -44.97 5.79 -0.53
N ASP A 648 -44.68 4.53 -0.87
CA ASP A 648 -45.69 3.53 -1.26
C ASP A 648 -46.24 2.77 -0.04
N VAL A 649 -45.45 2.65 1.04
CA VAL A 649 -45.86 2.02 2.31
C VAL A 649 -46.72 2.96 3.15
N LEU A 650 -46.46 4.26 3.09
CA LEU A 650 -47.24 5.31 3.74
C LEU A 650 -48.43 5.81 2.88
N GLU A 651 -48.70 5.18 1.75
CA GLU A 651 -49.75 5.55 0.76
C GLU A 651 -49.69 7.00 0.22
N ILE A 652 -48.59 7.73 0.42
CA ILE A 652 -48.43 9.14 0.01
C ILE A 652 -48.48 9.31 -1.53
N ASN A 653 -48.10 8.27 -2.26
CA ASN A 653 -48.19 8.22 -3.73
C ASN A 653 -49.52 7.66 -4.26
N ASN A 654 -50.47 7.33 -3.38
CA ASN A 654 -51.75 6.76 -3.78
C ASN A 654 -52.67 7.88 -4.31
N ALA A 655 -52.88 7.90 -5.63
CA ALA A 655 -53.63 8.96 -6.32
C ALA A 655 -55.10 9.12 -5.86
N LYS A 656 -55.62 8.18 -5.04
CA LYS A 656 -56.96 8.27 -4.45
C LYS A 656 -57.02 9.03 -3.12
N VAL A 657 -55.88 9.32 -2.48
CA VAL A 657 -55.80 9.95 -1.14
C VAL A 657 -55.19 11.36 -1.20
N GLN A 658 -54.62 11.77 -2.35
CA GLN A 658 -54.12 13.14 -2.52
C GLN A 658 -55.25 14.17 -2.64
N PRO A 659 -55.18 15.32 -1.92
CA PRO A 659 -56.09 16.43 -2.13
C PRO A 659 -55.90 17.05 -3.52
N LYS A 660 -57.00 17.54 -4.11
CA LYS A 660 -57.01 18.08 -5.49
C LYS A 660 -56.10 19.32 -5.59
N GLY A 661 -55.01 19.20 -6.35
CA GLY A 661 -54.11 20.32 -6.66
C GLY A 661 -52.65 19.95 -6.92
N PHE A 662 -52.21 18.73 -6.63
CA PHE A 662 -50.83 18.30 -6.89
C PHE A 662 -50.64 17.63 -8.27
N PRO A 663 -49.54 17.91 -9.01
CA PRO A 663 -49.26 17.29 -10.30
C PRO A 663 -48.84 15.82 -10.13
N THR A 664 -49.51 14.93 -10.86
CA THR A 664 -49.20 13.49 -10.89
C THR A 664 -47.99 13.23 -11.79
N LEU A 665 -46.88 12.75 -11.22
CA LEU A 665 -45.72 12.30 -12.00
C LEU A 665 -46.07 10.96 -12.68
N THR A 666 -46.29 11.00 -13.99
CA THR A 666 -46.52 9.80 -14.82
C THR A 666 -45.27 8.93 -14.86
N ARG A 667 -45.44 7.65 -14.49
CA ARG A 667 -44.40 6.63 -14.44
C ARG A 667 -43.88 6.36 -15.86
N GLY A 668 -42.61 6.65 -16.12
CA GLY A 668 -41.96 6.48 -17.42
C GLY A 668 -42.10 5.08 -18.01
N LEU A 669 -42.48 5.05 -19.30
CA LEU A 669 -42.54 3.86 -20.16
C LEU A 669 -41.14 3.23 -20.33
N ARG A 670 -41.06 1.90 -20.28
CA ARG A 670 -39.85 1.13 -20.63
C ARG A 670 -39.58 1.21 -22.14
N PRO A 671 -38.31 1.28 -22.59
CA PRO A 671 -37.99 1.14 -24.00
C PRO A 671 -38.13 -0.32 -24.44
N THR A 672 -38.79 -0.52 -25.57
CA THR A 672 -38.86 -1.80 -26.29
C THR A 672 -37.84 -1.82 -27.41
N SER A 673 -36.66 -2.38 -27.14
CA SER A 673 -35.78 -3.17 -28.04
C SER A 673 -34.39 -3.28 -27.41
#